data_AF-A0A2H1I8Y8-F1
#
_entry.id   AF-A0A2H1I8Y8-F1
#
_cell.length_a   1.000
_cell.length_b   1.000
_cell.length_c   1.000
_cell.angle_alpha   90.00
_cell.angle_beta   90.00
_cell.angle_gamma   90.00
#
_symmetry.space_group_name_H-M   'P 1'
#
loop_
_entity.id
_entity.type
_entity.pdbx_description
1 polymer ?
#
loop_
_entity_poly.entity_id
_entity_poly.type
_entity_poly.pdbx_seq_one_letter_code
_entity_poly.pdbx_strand_id
1 'polypeptide(L)'
;MNLLNTLGHNLHGVLSPRGEGARRSENVPLRARLEYRQEGAHVFIRLEVAADAVARRLWARSSRGDLHELAVFAPAGGGVVPGTRAFEALLSLSDTETAGWLRAAADHARTDDDAALDSPENGERFNLFVEVTAPAWRLGEKRQAIDDVPEAEEIAQAPQRGARGLIALGRFDRTIVTGAVPVPLSSERSALIYPTRFGNLVIAAGYLPNAYGRVHIDEARISEGDFVFRGRMYTRHGELEDAVLLLEGRDTGAVLSIPLLFEATPGFAESHRGHHRYDLQGTFPLADLLHEDFLGDDLASTVTARDDLFDVRVVSRSMQSDDEHRARVGRSRYLVRRQANEATAERDGLAVLVSPYYTFKAKKLSIRVEYYAPEVLRAMLAGPRPVGTVTETSSDGGGSVPAPVWLIGEQSFKAQDNGLAFFRYMRTHHREIDAYYVIDRAAPDRENLSGLDHVVDYRSMEHLELMFRAERVLGTHHPEYLFPSRSRTFNRMVDPVKVFLQHGVIAIRRVDPLYGRSVEGFDTDLFLVSSEREKQIIVDDLGYRPEEVAVTGLARFDTLFDGREAARPGQVLIMPTWREWLQNEAAFLDSEYFHRWTDLLHSDRFQQVLTDHGAEAVFHLHPNMRMFAEHFSAPHVRTVEQGEESVQRMLKQSAVLVTDYSSVGADFSFLGKSVVYYQFDAGRFLRDGAHIDLDSELPGPRVAALDPLVSRIDEALQRGGTISADYASQADQLIAHRDSQNSERIFDIAERAHHRKNSMKEKYGELLQSASRVARRRRQYLPVMRRLYSVFKRLPASEDLIVFEAGLGRQMNDSPKAIYDELLRRGDTRTKVWVYNRKPHVADSRTRVVKKLSPEYFWYLARAKYWVSNQNLPHYITRRPDGVYLQTWHGTPLKRMFHDLETVHGRDEGYKARVTNAIAQWSHVLSPSPFATEAFASAFRHDAEVLELGYPRNDSLHSDDAEGVRARVRNRLGIPEGKRAVLYAPTFRDNLSAGRGRFWFQPPFSIEEMAEALGEDTVLLVRLHVVIKNRLAVAEGFEDRIIDVTDHSDLNELFVASDALITDYSSLFFDYAPLGRPIAFFPYDLEEYRDQLRGFYLDYPDDLPGPVATELGELASALRREEAVDLAAREAFLEWFAPHEDGHAAERVVDSLFTRRLCR
;
A
#
# COMPACT_ATOMS: atom_id res chain seq x y z
N MET A 1 34.77 3.84 -5.39
CA MET A 1 34.43 2.41 -5.57
C MET A 1 35.59 1.45 -5.32
N ASN A 2 36.87 1.86 -5.37
CA ASN A 2 38.02 0.97 -5.07
C ASN A 2 38.11 0.47 -3.61
N LEU A 3 37.26 0.96 -2.69
CA LEU A 3 37.13 0.45 -1.32
C LEU A 3 36.04 -0.62 -1.15
N LEU A 4 35.16 -0.81 -2.14
CA LEU A 4 34.04 -1.77 -2.07
C LEU A 4 34.36 -3.13 -2.72
N ASN A 5 35.32 -3.18 -3.66
CA ASN A 5 35.77 -4.45 -4.25
C ASN A 5 36.70 -5.25 -3.31
N THR A 6 37.40 -4.60 -2.38
CA THR A 6 38.30 -5.27 -1.43
C THR A 6 37.56 -5.92 -0.24
N LEU A 7 36.28 -5.59 -0.04
CA LEU A 7 35.46 -6.12 1.07
C LEU A 7 34.60 -7.32 0.67
N GLY A 8 34.64 -7.76 -0.60
CA GLY A 8 33.83 -8.86 -1.13
C GLY A 8 34.44 -10.26 -1.06
N HIS A 9 35.74 -10.40 -0.76
CA HIS A 9 36.45 -11.69 -0.91
C HIS A 9 37.12 -12.28 0.34
N ASN A 10 36.98 -11.67 1.53
CA ASN A 10 37.52 -12.22 2.78
C ASN A 10 36.45 -12.38 3.88
N LEU A 11 35.44 -13.22 3.63
CA LEU A 11 34.44 -13.61 4.63
C LEU A 11 34.22 -15.13 4.64
N HIS A 12 35.31 -15.89 4.80
CA HIS A 12 35.25 -17.22 5.40
C HIS A 12 36.36 -17.34 6.44
N GLY A 13 35.94 -17.45 7.71
CA GLY A 13 36.78 -17.84 8.84
C GLY A 13 37.47 -16.69 9.58
N VAL A 14 36.76 -16.04 10.51
CA VAL A 14 37.27 -15.73 11.88
C VAL A 14 36.04 -15.46 12.77
N LEU A 15 35.54 -16.50 13.43
CA LEU A 15 34.78 -16.38 14.68
C LEU A 15 35.41 -17.34 15.68
N SER A 16 36.45 -16.87 16.37
CA SER A 16 36.85 -17.45 17.65
C SER A 16 36.18 -16.65 18.77
N PRO A 17 35.44 -17.28 19.69
CA PRO A 17 34.89 -16.58 20.84
C PRO A 17 36.04 -16.36 21.85
N ARG A 18 36.49 -15.11 22.02
CA ARG A 18 37.38 -14.74 23.13
C ARG A 18 36.55 -14.39 24.37
N GLY A 19 36.68 -15.23 25.39
CA GLY A 19 36.90 -14.84 26.79
C GLY A 19 35.76 -14.13 27.54
N GLU A 20 34.76 -14.88 27.98
CA GLU A 20 33.92 -14.49 29.13
C GLU A 20 34.34 -15.30 30.36
N GLY A 21 35.24 -14.70 31.15
CA GLY A 21 35.51 -15.12 32.52
C GLY A 21 34.65 -14.34 33.50
N ALA A 22 33.91 -15.07 34.34
CA ALA A 22 33.30 -14.61 35.60
C ALA A 22 32.06 -13.69 35.55
N ARG A 23 30.94 -14.12 34.94
CA ARG A 23 29.55 -13.78 35.34
C ARG A 23 28.58 -14.87 34.85
N ARG A 24 28.42 -15.98 35.57
CA ARG A 24 27.68 -17.16 35.05
C ARG A 24 26.40 -17.58 35.78
N SER A 25 25.90 -16.87 36.79
CA SER A 25 24.69 -17.29 37.51
C SER A 25 23.43 -16.44 37.27
N GLU A 26 23.49 -15.27 36.62
CA GLU A 26 22.35 -14.33 36.58
C GLU A 26 21.54 -14.28 35.27
N ASN A 27 21.96 -14.97 34.19
CA ASN A 27 21.39 -14.77 32.85
C ASN A 27 20.50 -15.91 32.30
N VAL A 28 20.12 -16.91 33.11
CA VAL A 28 19.23 -17.99 32.64
C VAL A 28 17.81 -17.44 32.44
N PRO A 29 17.18 -17.57 31.27
CA PRO A 29 15.83 -17.05 31.02
C PRO A 29 14.78 -17.85 31.79
N LEU A 30 13.67 -17.20 32.16
CA LEU A 30 12.56 -17.86 32.87
C LEU A 30 12.00 -19.06 32.08
N ARG A 31 12.00 -19.00 30.74
CA ARG A 31 11.47 -20.02 29.82
C ARG A 31 12.61 -20.67 29.04
N ALA A 32 13.28 -21.67 29.63
CA ALA A 32 14.49 -22.25 29.04
C ALA A 32 14.18 -23.35 28.01
N ARG A 33 13.36 -24.34 28.35
CA ARG A 33 12.97 -25.42 27.44
C ARG A 33 11.52 -25.86 27.65
N LEU A 34 10.83 -26.18 26.57
CA LEU A 34 9.51 -26.82 26.56
C LEU A 34 9.59 -28.05 25.65
N GLU A 35 9.05 -29.17 26.11
CA GLU A 35 8.90 -30.39 25.36
C GLU A 35 7.46 -30.89 25.51
N TYR A 36 6.82 -31.08 24.36
CA TYR A 36 5.47 -31.58 24.20
C TYR A 36 5.56 -32.89 23.41
N ARG A 37 5.09 -33.98 24.01
CA ARG A 37 5.00 -35.29 23.34
C ARG A 37 3.60 -35.84 23.50
N GLN A 38 2.93 -36.12 22.38
CA GLN A 38 1.61 -36.73 22.38
C GLN A 38 1.68 -38.18 21.90
N GLU A 39 0.96 -39.06 22.60
CA GLU A 39 0.82 -40.49 22.31
C GLU A 39 -0.67 -40.83 22.40
N GLY A 40 -1.36 -40.85 21.25
CA GLY A 40 -2.82 -40.98 21.20
C GLY A 40 -3.52 -39.80 21.87
N ALA A 41 -4.33 -40.08 22.90
CA ALA A 41 -5.03 -39.05 23.68
C ALA A 41 -4.21 -38.51 24.87
N HIS A 42 -3.05 -39.10 25.16
CA HIS A 42 -2.20 -38.68 26.27
C HIS A 42 -1.12 -37.71 25.80
N VAL A 43 -0.90 -36.66 26.59
CA VAL A 43 -0.01 -35.55 26.29
C VAL A 43 0.96 -35.37 27.46
N PHE A 44 2.24 -35.60 27.20
CA PHE A 44 3.34 -35.39 28.13
C PHE A 44 3.94 -34.01 27.89
N ILE A 45 3.97 -33.18 28.93
CA ILE A 45 4.55 -31.84 28.90
C ILE A 45 5.70 -31.79 29.88
N ARG A 46 6.91 -31.60 29.39
CA ARG A 46 8.11 -31.33 30.20
C ARG A 46 8.56 -29.90 29.98
N LEU A 47 8.80 -29.16 31.06
CA LEU A 47 9.28 -27.79 31.00
C LEU A 47 10.52 -27.61 31.88
N GLU A 48 11.47 -26.82 31.39
CA GLU A 48 12.61 -26.33 32.15
C GLU A 48 12.49 -24.81 32.32
N VAL A 49 12.44 -24.37 33.58
CA VAL A 49 12.38 -22.96 33.98
C VAL A 49 13.61 -22.61 34.80
N ALA A 50 13.89 -21.32 34.99
CA ALA A 50 15.02 -20.88 35.82
C ALA A 50 15.00 -21.55 37.21
N ALA A 51 16.18 -21.83 37.79
CA ALA A 51 16.28 -22.60 39.04
C ALA A 51 15.58 -21.96 40.26
N ASP A 52 15.32 -20.66 40.21
CA ASP A 52 14.57 -19.88 41.20
C ASP A 52 13.06 -19.79 40.89
N ALA A 53 12.57 -20.51 39.87
CA ALA A 53 11.17 -20.62 39.50
C ALA A 53 10.60 -22.03 39.74
N VAL A 54 9.30 -22.10 40.01
CA VAL A 54 8.55 -23.35 40.22
C VAL A 54 7.28 -23.32 39.37
N ALA A 55 7.14 -24.25 38.44
CA ALA A 55 5.89 -24.46 37.72
C ALA A 55 4.93 -25.33 38.55
N ARG A 56 3.65 -24.97 38.58
CA ARG A 56 2.65 -25.62 39.44
C ARG A 56 1.52 -26.28 38.67
N ARG A 57 0.78 -25.52 37.87
CA ARG A 57 -0.43 -26.00 37.19
C ARG A 57 -0.44 -25.59 35.73
N LEU A 58 -1.06 -26.41 34.90
CA LEU A 58 -1.36 -26.16 33.50
C LEU A 58 -2.81 -25.74 33.38
N TRP A 59 -3.06 -24.64 32.67
CA TRP A 59 -4.37 -24.04 32.49
C TRP A 59 -4.68 -23.87 31.00
N ALA A 60 -5.93 -24.08 30.61
CA ALA A 60 -6.49 -23.66 29.33
C ALA A 60 -7.44 -22.48 29.54
N ARG A 61 -7.33 -21.45 28.70
CA ARG A 61 -8.25 -20.30 28.72
C ARG A 61 -9.07 -20.20 27.45
N SER A 62 -10.40 -20.14 27.57
CA SER A 62 -11.35 -19.99 26.47
C SER A 62 -11.25 -18.61 25.81
N SER A 63 -11.93 -18.44 24.67
CA SER A 63 -12.04 -17.13 24.02
C SER A 63 -12.83 -16.12 24.87
N ARG A 64 -13.78 -16.62 25.67
CA ARG A 64 -14.67 -15.87 26.58
C ARG A 64 -14.05 -15.54 27.93
N GLY A 65 -12.92 -16.17 28.26
CA GLY A 65 -12.15 -15.88 29.48
C GLY A 65 -12.16 -16.99 30.53
N ASP A 66 -12.96 -18.05 30.33
CA ASP A 66 -13.06 -19.18 31.25
C ASP A 66 -11.72 -19.91 31.37
N LEU A 67 -11.35 -20.25 32.61
CA LEU A 67 -10.11 -20.97 32.92
C LEU A 67 -10.43 -22.40 33.35
N HIS A 68 -9.81 -23.36 32.67
CA HIS A 68 -9.91 -24.79 32.95
C HIS A 68 -8.54 -25.31 33.41
N GLU A 69 -8.48 -25.98 34.55
CA GLU A 69 -7.28 -26.68 34.99
C GLU A 69 -7.11 -27.96 34.16
N LEU A 70 -5.91 -28.17 33.62
CA LEU A 70 -5.62 -29.32 32.76
C LEU A 70 -4.78 -30.39 33.47
N ALA A 71 -3.77 -29.97 34.23
CA ALA A 71 -2.84 -30.88 34.90
C ALA A 71 -2.01 -30.15 35.96
N VAL A 72 -1.45 -30.92 36.90
CA VAL A 72 -0.49 -30.43 37.89
C VAL A 72 0.92 -30.87 37.49
N PHE A 73 1.88 -29.95 37.59
CA PHE A 73 3.29 -30.21 37.32
C PHE A 73 3.97 -30.83 38.54
N ALA A 74 4.67 -31.95 38.32
CA ALA A 74 5.55 -32.57 39.30
C ALA A 74 7.02 -32.24 38.99
N PRO A 75 7.89 -32.06 40.00
CA PRO A 75 9.34 -31.94 39.78
C PRO A 75 9.91 -33.18 39.08
N ALA A 76 10.74 -32.98 38.06
CA ALA A 76 11.36 -34.05 37.29
C ALA A 76 12.89 -34.08 37.46
N GLY A 77 13.48 -35.28 37.40
CA GLY A 77 14.93 -35.47 37.51
C GLY A 77 15.69 -35.04 36.25
N GLY A 78 16.77 -34.26 36.44
CA GLY A 78 17.75 -33.90 35.40
C GLY A 78 17.29 -32.79 34.43
N GLY A 79 17.74 -31.55 34.65
CA GLY A 79 17.64 -30.48 33.65
C GLY A 79 18.76 -30.59 32.62
N VAL A 80 18.44 -30.44 31.33
CA VAL A 80 19.45 -30.46 30.26
C VAL A 80 20.11 -29.08 30.11
N VAL A 81 19.41 -28.01 30.49
CA VAL A 81 19.95 -26.65 30.49
C VAL A 81 20.59 -26.32 31.85
N PRO A 82 21.88 -25.91 31.90
CA PRO A 82 22.51 -25.52 33.16
C PRO A 82 21.77 -24.35 33.83
N GLY A 83 21.48 -24.48 35.13
CA GLY A 83 20.81 -23.43 35.92
C GLY A 83 19.27 -23.42 35.82
N THR A 84 18.66 -24.52 35.36
CA THR A 84 17.20 -24.70 35.30
C THR A 84 16.70 -25.81 36.24
N ARG A 85 15.39 -25.83 36.48
CA ARG A 85 14.65 -26.94 37.10
C ARG A 85 13.63 -27.49 36.12
N ALA A 86 13.53 -28.81 36.06
CA ALA A 86 12.60 -29.51 35.19
C ALA A 86 11.30 -29.89 35.93
N PHE A 87 10.18 -29.79 35.24
CA PHE A 87 8.87 -30.21 35.71
C PHE A 87 8.13 -30.95 34.60
N GLU A 88 7.31 -31.92 34.99
CA GLU A 88 6.53 -32.76 34.07
C GLU A 88 5.05 -32.79 34.46
N ALA A 89 4.18 -32.79 33.46
CA ALA A 89 2.75 -33.00 33.62
C ALA A 89 2.25 -33.98 32.55
N LEU A 90 1.25 -34.78 32.91
CA LEU A 90 0.52 -35.66 32.01
C LEU A 90 -0.93 -35.14 31.89
N LEU A 91 -1.34 -34.84 30.67
CA LEU A 91 -2.69 -34.43 30.31
C LEU A 91 -3.34 -35.55 29.49
N SER A 92 -4.62 -35.84 29.71
CA SER A 92 -5.40 -36.74 28.87
C SER A 92 -6.54 -35.98 28.21
N LEU A 93 -6.52 -35.88 26.87
CA LEU A 93 -7.58 -35.22 26.10
C LEU A 93 -8.87 -36.04 26.00
N SER A 94 -8.81 -37.33 26.37
CA SER A 94 -9.94 -38.24 26.45
C SER A 94 -10.50 -38.43 27.87
N ASP A 95 -9.89 -37.77 28.87
CA ASP A 95 -10.43 -37.78 30.23
C ASP A 95 -11.85 -37.22 30.26
N THR A 96 -12.75 -37.79 31.08
CA THR A 96 -14.19 -37.49 31.04
C THR A 96 -14.49 -36.01 31.30
N GLU A 97 -13.73 -35.36 32.18
CA GLU A 97 -13.89 -33.94 32.49
C GLU A 97 -13.35 -33.08 31.34
N THR A 98 -12.12 -33.35 30.89
CA THR A 98 -11.45 -32.61 29.82
C THR A 98 -12.18 -32.72 28.47
N ALA A 99 -12.55 -33.94 28.08
CA ALA A 99 -13.32 -34.19 26.87
C ALA A 99 -14.76 -33.67 26.96
N GLY A 100 -15.29 -33.49 28.17
CA GLY A 100 -16.64 -32.97 28.40
C GLY A 100 -16.76 -31.50 28.01
N TRP A 101 -15.90 -30.64 28.57
CA TRP A 101 -15.94 -29.20 28.26
C TRP A 101 -15.39 -28.87 26.86
N LEU A 102 -14.42 -29.64 26.33
CA LEU A 102 -13.96 -29.49 24.95
C LEU A 102 -15.08 -29.78 23.92
N ARG A 103 -15.93 -30.77 24.19
CA ARG A 103 -17.12 -31.08 23.37
C ARG A 103 -18.15 -29.96 23.44
N ALA A 104 -18.51 -29.54 24.66
CA ALA A 104 -19.47 -28.47 24.86
C ALA A 104 -19.02 -27.16 24.17
N ALA A 105 -17.74 -26.83 24.26
CA ALA A 105 -17.14 -25.68 23.61
C ALA A 105 -17.16 -25.77 22.07
N ALA A 106 -16.87 -26.95 21.52
CA ALA A 106 -17.00 -27.18 20.09
C ALA A 106 -18.46 -26.96 19.65
N ASP A 107 -19.45 -27.45 20.41
CA ASP A 107 -20.89 -27.43 20.07
C ASP A 107 -21.55 -26.04 20.13
N HIS A 108 -20.92 -25.05 20.78
CA HIS A 108 -21.50 -23.72 21.01
C HIS A 108 -20.93 -22.59 20.11
N ALA A 109 -20.24 -22.90 19.03
CA ALA A 109 -19.67 -21.89 18.13
C ALA A 109 -20.77 -21.13 17.35
N ARG A 110 -20.80 -19.80 17.48
CA ARG A 110 -21.77 -18.87 16.86
C ARG A 110 -21.18 -18.16 15.64
N THR A 111 -22.09 -17.87 14.72
CA THR A 111 -22.08 -16.83 13.67
C THR A 111 -21.74 -15.46 14.27
N ASP A 112 -20.62 -14.85 13.88
CA ASP A 112 -20.42 -13.40 13.74
C ASP A 112 -18.98 -13.13 13.26
N ASP A 113 -18.88 -12.32 12.20
CA ASP A 113 -17.66 -11.93 11.50
C ASP A 113 -16.73 -11.06 12.35
N ASP A 114 -15.42 -11.38 12.39
CA ASP A 114 -14.40 -10.50 11.80
C ASP A 114 -13.00 -11.14 11.72
N ALA A 115 -12.29 -10.81 10.64
CA ALA A 115 -11.16 -11.56 10.09
C ALA A 115 -9.82 -11.40 10.85
N ALA A 116 -9.25 -12.53 11.30
CA ALA A 116 -7.84 -12.65 11.66
C ALA A 116 -7.25 -14.06 11.44
N LEU A 117 -7.03 -14.47 10.18
CA LEU A 117 -6.09 -15.55 9.74
C LEU A 117 -5.90 -16.73 10.74
N ASP A 118 -7.00 -17.45 11.00
CA ASP A 118 -7.13 -18.83 11.50
C ASP A 118 -8.65 -19.11 11.67
N SER A 119 -9.52 -18.84 10.67
CA SER A 119 -11.00 -18.89 10.85
C SER A 119 -11.56 -20.32 10.72
N PRO A 120 -12.25 -20.84 11.76
CA PRO A 120 -13.06 -22.04 11.71
C PRO A 120 -14.53 -21.68 11.88
N GLU A 121 -15.37 -21.92 10.88
CA GLU A 121 -16.81 -21.70 10.99
C GLU A 121 -17.51 -22.68 11.97
N ASN A 122 -16.80 -23.49 12.76
CA ASN A 122 -17.38 -24.59 13.55
C ASN A 122 -16.71 -24.93 14.92
N GLY A 123 -15.82 -24.10 15.53
CA GLY A 123 -15.15 -24.50 16.79
C GLY A 123 -14.50 -23.39 17.64
N GLU A 124 -13.85 -23.77 18.77
CA GLU A 124 -13.26 -22.86 19.76
C GLU A 124 -11.74 -23.07 19.97
N ARG A 125 -11.00 -21.98 20.26
CA ARG A 125 -9.57 -21.99 20.56
C ARG A 125 -9.27 -21.66 22.03
N PHE A 126 -8.52 -22.54 22.69
CA PHE A 126 -8.05 -22.36 24.07
C PHE A 126 -6.56 -22.02 24.13
N ASN A 127 -6.19 -20.93 24.80
CA ASN A 127 -4.80 -20.58 25.02
C ASN A 127 -4.24 -21.30 26.26
N LEU A 128 -3.09 -21.96 26.13
CA LEU A 128 -2.47 -22.66 27.26
C LEU A 128 -1.58 -21.73 28.09
N PHE A 129 -1.65 -21.88 29.41
CA PHE A 129 -0.86 -21.15 30.38
C PHE A 129 -0.25 -22.10 31.40
N VAL A 130 0.94 -21.77 31.89
CA VAL A 130 1.51 -22.41 33.07
C VAL A 130 1.54 -21.41 34.21
N GLU A 131 1.07 -21.86 35.37
CA GLU A 131 1.19 -21.14 36.63
C GLU A 131 2.61 -21.30 37.17
N VAL A 132 3.30 -20.18 37.38
CA VAL A 132 4.69 -20.17 37.85
C VAL A 132 4.82 -19.29 39.09
N THR A 133 5.54 -19.80 40.09
CA THR A 133 6.04 -19.02 41.23
C THR A 133 7.49 -18.64 40.97
N ALA A 134 7.82 -17.35 40.91
CA ALA A 134 9.19 -16.86 40.66
C ALA A 134 9.39 -15.45 41.27
N PRO A 135 10.63 -14.95 41.43
CA PRO A 135 10.86 -13.55 41.81
C PRO A 135 10.14 -12.57 40.88
N ALA A 136 9.52 -11.52 41.42
CA ALA A 136 8.66 -10.60 40.67
C ALA A 136 9.33 -10.00 39.42
N TRP A 137 10.64 -9.73 39.50
CA TRP A 137 11.42 -9.19 38.39
C TRP A 137 11.52 -10.14 37.18
N ARG A 138 11.39 -11.47 37.36
CA ARG A 138 11.41 -12.46 36.26
C ARG A 138 10.09 -12.60 35.53
N LEU A 139 8.97 -12.36 36.21
CA LEU A 139 7.64 -12.48 35.62
C LEU A 139 7.32 -11.31 34.67
N GLY A 140 8.04 -10.19 34.78
CA GLY A 140 7.89 -8.99 33.94
C GLY A 140 6.54 -8.27 34.12
N GLU A 141 6.36 -7.14 33.44
CA GLU A 141 5.13 -6.32 33.50
C GLU A 141 3.89 -6.98 32.84
N LYS A 142 4.05 -8.12 32.14
CA LYS A 142 2.99 -8.80 31.37
C LYS A 142 2.37 -10.00 32.08
N ARG A 143 2.32 -9.97 33.40
CA ARG A 143 1.55 -10.95 34.19
C ARG A 143 0.05 -10.64 34.03
N GLN A 144 -0.78 -11.66 33.86
CA GLN A 144 -2.18 -11.52 34.26
C GLN A 144 -2.24 -11.90 35.73
N ALA A 145 -2.69 -10.98 36.58
CA ALA A 145 -3.11 -11.33 37.93
C ALA A 145 -4.31 -12.28 37.81
N ILE A 146 -4.36 -13.30 38.66
CA ILE A 146 -5.55 -14.15 38.78
C ILE A 146 -6.31 -13.59 39.97
N ASP A 147 -7.38 -12.85 39.73
CA ASP A 147 -8.22 -12.31 40.82
C ASP A 147 -9.07 -13.44 41.47
N ASP A 148 -9.27 -14.57 40.80
CA ASP A 148 -10.13 -15.68 41.23
C ASP A 148 -9.41 -16.94 41.79
N VAL A 149 -8.15 -16.83 42.22
CA VAL A 149 -7.50 -17.92 42.99
C VAL A 149 -7.61 -17.59 44.49
N PRO A 150 -8.18 -18.46 45.35
CA PRO A 150 -8.56 -18.14 46.74
C PRO A 150 -7.45 -17.70 47.73
N GLU A 151 -6.25 -17.31 47.30
CA GLU A 151 -5.12 -16.95 48.15
C GLU A 151 -4.29 -15.77 47.61
N ALA A 152 -4.81 -14.98 46.65
CA ALA A 152 -4.03 -13.91 46.00
C ALA A 152 -3.67 -12.72 46.92
N GLU A 153 -4.43 -12.48 48.00
CA GLU A 153 -4.25 -11.32 48.88
C GLU A 153 -3.04 -11.42 49.84
N GLU A 154 -2.52 -12.62 50.14
CA GLU A 154 -1.44 -12.77 51.14
C GLU A 154 0.00 -12.56 50.59
N ILE A 155 0.19 -12.45 49.27
CA ILE A 155 1.52 -12.50 48.64
C ILE A 155 2.12 -11.11 48.37
N ALA A 156 1.31 -10.03 48.46
CA ALA A 156 1.77 -8.68 48.11
C ALA A 156 2.72 -8.01 49.12
N GLN A 157 2.92 -8.57 50.33
CA GLN A 157 3.59 -7.86 51.44
C GLN A 157 4.96 -8.39 51.88
N ALA A 158 5.63 -9.27 51.13
CA ALA A 158 6.99 -9.73 51.50
C ALA A 158 7.94 -9.91 50.30
N PRO A 159 9.08 -9.18 50.19
CA PRO A 159 9.99 -9.26 49.05
C PRO A 159 10.77 -10.59 48.92
N GLN A 160 10.62 -11.52 49.86
CA GLN A 160 11.35 -12.80 49.89
C GLN A 160 10.48 -14.05 49.64
N ARG A 161 9.18 -13.92 49.36
CA ARG A 161 8.35 -15.02 48.84
C ARG A 161 7.98 -14.74 47.38
N GLY A 162 8.29 -15.66 46.47
CA GLY A 162 8.11 -15.45 45.03
C GLY A 162 6.67 -15.11 44.64
N ALA A 163 6.50 -14.24 43.63
CA ALA A 163 5.20 -13.89 43.08
C ALA A 163 4.66 -15.05 42.23
N ARG A 164 3.33 -15.25 42.25
CA ARG A 164 2.62 -16.19 41.37
C ARG A 164 2.08 -15.46 40.14
N GLY A 165 2.04 -16.14 39.00
CA GLY A 165 1.38 -15.61 37.80
C GLY A 165 1.24 -16.64 36.68
N LEU A 166 0.25 -16.43 35.81
CA LEU A 166 0.07 -17.21 34.58
C LEU A 166 0.99 -16.68 33.49
N ILE A 167 1.76 -17.57 32.89
CA ILE A 167 2.55 -17.27 31.69
C ILE A 167 2.05 -18.15 30.54
N ALA A 168 1.83 -17.56 29.36
CA ALA A 168 1.43 -18.33 28.19
C ALA A 168 2.44 -19.44 27.90
N LEU A 169 1.97 -20.68 27.76
CA LEU A 169 2.77 -21.87 27.56
C LEU A 169 3.34 -21.86 26.13
N GLY A 170 4.60 -21.44 26.01
CA GLY A 170 5.32 -21.33 24.74
C GLY A 170 6.32 -20.18 24.74
N ARG A 171 6.96 -19.90 23.60
CA ARG A 171 8.09 -18.95 23.48
C ARG A 171 9.26 -19.27 24.43
N PHE A 172 9.48 -20.56 24.69
CA PHE A 172 10.70 -21.01 25.35
C PHE A 172 11.87 -20.88 24.37
N ASP A 173 13.08 -20.72 24.88
CA ASP A 173 14.30 -20.67 24.05
C ASP A 173 14.46 -21.93 23.20
N ARG A 174 14.05 -23.08 23.76
CA ARG A 174 13.95 -24.37 23.08
C ARG A 174 12.53 -24.90 23.19
N THR A 175 11.90 -25.29 22.09
CA THR A 175 10.54 -25.86 22.06
C THR A 175 10.49 -27.08 21.15
N ILE A 176 10.24 -28.25 21.74
CA ILE A 176 10.13 -29.53 21.05
C ILE A 176 8.65 -29.93 21.07
N VAL A 177 8.07 -30.23 19.91
CA VAL A 177 6.69 -30.70 19.77
C VAL A 177 6.74 -31.95 18.90
N THR A 178 6.29 -33.09 19.40
CA THR A 178 6.34 -34.39 18.72
C THR A 178 5.02 -35.14 18.88
N GLY A 179 4.59 -35.83 17.82
CA GLY A 179 3.40 -36.70 17.87
C GLY A 179 2.06 -35.96 18.02
N ALA A 180 2.04 -34.64 17.78
CA ALA A 180 0.79 -33.87 17.82
C ALA A 180 -0.13 -34.39 16.72
N VAL A 181 -1.26 -34.99 17.08
CA VAL A 181 -2.28 -35.52 16.15
C VAL A 181 -3.67 -35.16 16.64
N PRO A 182 -4.66 -35.00 15.75
CA PRO A 182 -6.05 -34.79 16.16
C PRO A 182 -6.56 -35.92 17.05
N VAL A 183 -7.24 -35.57 18.14
CA VAL A 183 -7.93 -36.52 19.03
C VAL A 183 -9.44 -36.38 18.80
N PRO A 184 -10.16 -37.45 18.43
CA PRO A 184 -11.59 -37.36 18.16
C PRO A 184 -12.37 -37.03 19.44
N LEU A 185 -13.24 -36.02 19.36
CA LEU A 185 -14.22 -35.66 20.39
C LEU A 185 -15.60 -36.28 20.07
N SER A 186 -15.97 -36.36 18.79
CA SER A 186 -17.17 -37.00 18.24
C SER A 186 -16.90 -37.55 16.82
N SER A 187 -17.93 -38.02 16.08
CA SER A 187 -17.79 -38.54 14.71
C SER A 187 -17.32 -37.49 13.69
N GLU A 188 -17.52 -36.20 13.96
CA GLU A 188 -17.20 -35.11 13.04
C GLU A 188 -16.29 -34.04 13.65
N ARG A 189 -15.91 -34.16 14.94
CA ARG A 189 -15.17 -33.12 15.67
C ARG A 189 -13.97 -33.68 16.39
N SER A 190 -12.87 -32.94 16.37
CA SER A 190 -11.60 -33.31 17.00
C SER A 190 -11.00 -32.16 17.80
N ALA A 191 -10.05 -32.48 18.68
CA ALA A 191 -9.18 -31.53 19.36
C ALA A 191 -7.73 -31.69 18.89
N LEU A 192 -7.01 -30.58 18.70
CA LEU A 192 -5.59 -30.58 18.36
C LEU A 192 -4.84 -29.54 19.20
N ILE A 193 -3.72 -29.94 19.80
CA ILE A 193 -2.78 -29.00 20.43
C ILE A 193 -1.70 -28.63 19.41
N TYR A 194 -1.48 -27.34 19.19
CA TYR A 194 -0.49 -26.88 18.22
C TYR A 194 0.17 -25.54 18.62
N PRO A 195 1.40 -25.26 18.12
CA PRO A 195 2.05 -23.97 18.30
C PRO A 195 1.51 -22.91 17.35
N THR A 196 1.12 -21.77 17.89
CA THR A 196 0.70 -20.58 17.12
C THR A 196 1.86 -19.93 16.37
N ARG A 197 1.55 -18.95 15.50
CA ARG A 197 2.55 -18.08 14.83
C ARG A 197 3.58 -17.45 15.78
N PHE A 198 3.21 -17.21 17.04
CA PHE A 198 4.13 -16.63 18.03
C PHE A 198 4.89 -17.68 18.85
N GLY A 199 4.60 -18.96 18.67
CA GLY A 199 5.18 -20.08 19.41
C GLY A 199 4.50 -20.36 20.75
N ASN A 200 3.25 -19.92 20.95
CA ASN A 200 2.43 -20.30 22.10
C ASN A 200 1.64 -21.57 21.74
N LEU A 201 1.57 -22.56 22.64
CA LEU A 201 0.71 -23.72 22.50
C LEU A 201 -0.76 -23.35 22.79
N VAL A 202 -1.66 -23.89 21.99
CA VAL A 202 -3.11 -23.70 22.10
C VAL A 202 -3.81 -25.02 21.79
N ILE A 203 -5.04 -25.19 22.29
CA ILE A 203 -5.93 -26.29 21.90
C ILE A 203 -6.95 -25.72 20.91
N ALA A 204 -7.06 -26.27 19.71
CA ALA A 204 -8.22 -26.11 18.86
C ALA A 204 -9.21 -27.22 19.17
N ALA A 205 -10.47 -26.89 19.40
CA ALA A 205 -11.56 -27.83 19.68
C ALA A 205 -12.69 -27.61 18.67
N GLY A 206 -13.10 -28.67 17.95
CA GLY A 206 -14.14 -28.57 16.93
C GLY A 206 -13.65 -28.09 15.56
N TYR A 207 -12.36 -27.78 15.41
CA TYR A 207 -11.75 -27.45 14.13
C TYR A 207 -10.29 -27.87 14.07
N LEU A 208 -9.76 -28.01 12.85
CA LEU A 208 -8.34 -28.18 12.59
C LEU A 208 -7.76 -26.88 12.04
N PRO A 209 -6.61 -26.41 12.56
CA PRO A 209 -5.99 -25.20 12.05
C PRO A 209 -5.51 -25.40 10.63
N ASN A 210 -5.90 -24.51 9.71
CA ASN A 210 -5.45 -24.52 8.32
C ASN A 210 -3.94 -24.74 8.23
N ALA A 211 -3.51 -25.75 7.47
CA ALA A 211 -2.10 -25.99 7.22
C ALA A 211 -1.45 -24.69 6.71
N TYR A 212 -0.29 -24.34 7.26
CA TYR A 212 0.41 -23.10 6.89
C TYR A 212 1.77 -23.41 6.32
N GLY A 213 1.95 -23.20 5.01
CA GLY A 213 3.21 -23.40 4.32
C GLY A 213 3.77 -22.11 3.73
N ARG A 214 4.97 -21.69 4.16
CA ARG A 214 5.74 -20.68 3.41
C ARG A 214 6.82 -21.35 2.59
N VAL A 215 6.80 -21.15 1.28
CA VAL A 215 7.84 -21.64 0.37
C VAL A 215 8.81 -20.51 0.01
N HIS A 216 10.11 -20.80 0.09
CA HIS A 216 11.21 -20.01 -0.46
C HIS A 216 11.86 -20.79 -1.58
N ILE A 217 12.26 -20.09 -2.64
CA ILE A 217 13.01 -20.67 -3.76
C ILE A 217 14.50 -20.40 -3.53
N ASP A 218 15.27 -21.48 -3.57
CA ASP A 218 16.73 -21.42 -3.56
C ASP A 218 17.31 -21.65 -4.97
N GLU A 219 16.65 -22.48 -5.78
CA GLU A 219 17.04 -22.79 -7.15
C GLU A 219 15.79 -23.09 -8.00
N ALA A 220 15.76 -22.55 -9.21
CA ALA A 220 14.79 -22.89 -10.25
C ALA A 220 15.50 -22.72 -11.59
N ARG A 221 16.01 -23.83 -12.14
CA ARG A 221 16.80 -23.83 -13.37
C ARG A 221 16.46 -25.03 -14.22
N ILE A 222 16.79 -24.94 -15.50
CA ILE A 222 16.70 -26.06 -16.42
C ILE A 222 18.09 -26.66 -16.61
N SER A 223 18.19 -27.99 -16.58
CA SER A 223 19.43 -28.76 -16.73
C SER A 223 19.14 -30.03 -17.53
N GLU A 224 19.86 -30.26 -18.63
CA GLU A 224 19.76 -31.52 -19.40
C GLU A 224 18.34 -31.89 -19.88
N GLY A 225 17.47 -30.89 -20.09
CA GLY A 225 16.07 -31.11 -20.49
C GLY A 225 15.09 -31.23 -19.32
N ASP A 226 15.58 -31.21 -18.08
CA ASP A 226 14.76 -31.26 -16.87
C ASP A 226 14.67 -29.90 -16.17
N PHE A 227 13.49 -29.58 -15.66
CA PHE A 227 13.33 -28.47 -14.72
C PHE A 227 13.67 -28.94 -13.30
N VAL A 228 14.68 -28.32 -12.70
CA VAL A 228 15.13 -28.60 -11.33
C VAL A 228 14.65 -27.51 -10.39
N PHE A 229 13.89 -27.93 -9.38
CA PHE A 229 13.40 -27.09 -8.30
C PHE A 229 14.11 -27.43 -6.99
N ARG A 230 14.67 -26.41 -6.32
CA ARG A 230 15.06 -26.50 -4.90
C ARG A 230 14.53 -25.33 -4.11
N GLY A 231 14.01 -25.62 -2.93
CA GLY A 231 13.44 -24.61 -2.07
C GLY A 231 13.41 -25.01 -0.61
N ARG A 232 12.81 -24.14 0.19
CA ARG A 232 12.58 -24.37 1.62
C ARG A 232 11.13 -24.12 1.95
N MET A 233 10.51 -25.03 2.67
CA MET A 233 9.18 -24.86 3.21
C MET A 233 9.23 -24.69 4.72
N TYR A 234 8.46 -23.73 5.23
CA TYR A 234 8.30 -23.53 6.67
C TYR A 234 6.84 -23.83 7.03
N THR A 235 6.64 -24.80 7.91
CA THR A 235 5.33 -25.10 8.49
C THR A 235 5.25 -24.53 9.91
N ARG A 236 4.09 -23.96 10.29
CA ARG A 236 3.89 -23.43 11.64
C ARG A 236 3.57 -24.54 12.63
N HIS A 237 2.64 -25.39 12.22
CA HIS A 237 2.16 -26.55 12.92
C HIS A 237 2.15 -27.71 11.95
N GLY A 238 2.33 -28.90 12.51
CA GLY A 238 2.26 -30.14 11.78
C GLY A 238 3.50 -30.51 10.99
N GLU A 239 3.71 -31.81 10.93
CA GLU A 239 4.80 -32.43 10.19
C GLU A 239 4.33 -32.67 8.76
N LEU A 240 5.17 -32.29 7.79
CA LEU A 240 4.91 -32.51 6.37
C LEU A 240 4.84 -34.01 6.10
N GLU A 241 3.70 -34.48 5.60
CA GLU A 241 3.49 -35.88 5.21
C GLU A 241 3.81 -36.08 3.73
N ASP A 242 3.33 -35.15 2.90
CA ASP A 242 3.44 -35.20 1.45
C ASP A 242 3.56 -33.78 0.88
N ALA A 243 4.30 -33.66 -0.22
CA ALA A 243 4.46 -32.42 -0.95
C ALA A 243 4.62 -32.68 -2.45
N VAL A 244 3.87 -31.94 -3.25
CA VAL A 244 3.99 -31.93 -4.71
C VAL A 244 4.15 -30.52 -5.24
N LEU A 245 4.90 -30.37 -6.32
CA LEU A 245 4.98 -29.14 -7.10
C LEU A 245 3.90 -29.21 -8.18
N LEU A 246 2.93 -28.31 -8.12
CA LEU A 246 1.84 -28.20 -9.06
C LEU A 246 2.11 -27.05 -10.03
N LEU A 247 2.08 -27.34 -11.33
CA LEU A 247 2.11 -26.35 -12.40
C LEU A 247 0.71 -26.26 -13.00
N GLU A 248 0.15 -25.06 -13.04
CA GLU A 248 -1.22 -24.82 -13.51
C GLU A 248 -1.19 -23.76 -14.61
N GLY A 249 -1.56 -24.13 -15.84
CA GLY A 249 -1.67 -23.23 -16.98
C GLY A 249 -2.77 -22.20 -16.73
N ARG A 250 -2.50 -20.92 -17.03
CA ARG A 250 -3.48 -19.84 -16.81
C ARG A 250 -4.53 -19.80 -17.90
N ASP A 251 -4.11 -20.06 -19.13
CA ASP A 251 -4.98 -19.96 -20.29
C ASP A 251 -5.54 -21.35 -20.66
N THR A 252 -4.74 -22.41 -20.54
CA THR A 252 -5.17 -23.78 -20.85
C THR A 252 -5.89 -24.47 -19.70
N GLY A 253 -5.65 -24.05 -18.45
CA GLY A 253 -6.09 -24.76 -17.26
C GLY A 253 -5.37 -26.09 -17.01
N ALA A 254 -4.35 -26.42 -17.81
CA ALA A 254 -3.67 -27.71 -17.72
C ALA A 254 -2.85 -27.84 -16.43
N VAL A 255 -2.80 -29.05 -15.85
CA VAL A 255 -2.23 -29.29 -14.52
C VAL A 255 -1.19 -30.41 -14.56
N LEU A 256 0.05 -30.09 -14.15
CA LEU A 256 1.13 -31.07 -13.96
C LEU A 256 1.49 -31.15 -12.47
N SER A 257 1.56 -32.37 -11.94
CA SER A 257 1.93 -32.64 -10.54
C SER A 257 3.24 -33.40 -10.47
N ILE A 258 4.20 -32.86 -9.72
CA ILE A 258 5.55 -33.40 -9.59
C ILE A 258 5.81 -33.71 -8.11
N PRO A 259 6.07 -34.98 -7.74
CA PRO A 259 6.44 -35.32 -6.37
C PRO A 259 7.68 -34.55 -5.90
N LEU A 260 7.63 -33.97 -4.71
CA LEU A 260 8.78 -33.32 -4.08
C LEU A 260 9.40 -34.26 -3.03
N LEU A 261 10.71 -34.45 -3.14
CA LEU A 261 11.50 -34.94 -2.03
C LEU A 261 11.62 -33.83 -0.99
N PHE A 262 11.46 -34.17 0.28
CA PHE A 262 11.61 -33.21 1.36
C PHE A 262 12.34 -33.80 2.56
N GLU A 263 13.20 -33.00 3.18
CA GLU A 263 13.93 -33.37 4.39
C GLU A 263 13.75 -32.32 5.48
N ALA A 264 13.34 -32.74 6.68
CA ALA A 264 13.24 -31.85 7.83
C ALA A 264 14.63 -31.41 8.28
N THR A 265 14.86 -30.10 8.45
CA THR A 265 16.12 -29.59 8.99
C THR A 265 16.25 -29.96 10.47
N PRO A 266 17.28 -30.73 10.87
CA PRO A 266 17.47 -31.13 12.27
C PRO A 266 17.63 -29.94 13.22
N GLY A 267 16.96 -29.97 14.37
CA GLY A 267 17.08 -28.95 15.43
C GLY A 267 16.49 -27.56 15.11
N PHE A 268 15.92 -27.36 13.91
CA PHE A 268 15.32 -26.07 13.54
C PHE A 268 14.07 -25.78 14.37
N ALA A 269 13.16 -26.74 14.49
CA ALA A 269 11.94 -26.61 15.29
C ALA A 269 12.25 -26.27 16.76
N GLU A 270 13.24 -26.96 17.34
CA GLU A 270 13.69 -26.72 18.72
C GLU A 270 14.06 -25.24 18.95
N SER A 271 14.87 -24.67 18.06
CA SER A 271 15.38 -23.29 18.17
C SER A 271 14.42 -22.22 17.67
N HIS A 272 13.33 -22.60 16.98
CA HIS A 272 12.38 -21.69 16.35
C HIS A 272 10.95 -21.91 16.84
N ARG A 273 10.80 -22.21 18.14
CA ARG A 273 9.51 -22.26 18.84
C ARG A 273 8.53 -23.29 18.28
N GLY A 274 9.04 -24.43 17.83
CA GLY A 274 8.26 -25.53 17.26
C GLY A 274 7.90 -25.38 15.78
N HIS A 275 8.41 -24.38 15.07
CA HIS A 275 8.17 -24.23 13.63
C HIS A 275 9.11 -25.14 12.83
N HIS A 276 8.59 -25.95 11.92
CA HIS A 276 9.42 -26.84 11.11
C HIS A 276 9.98 -26.10 9.89
N ARG A 277 11.12 -26.59 9.42
CA ARG A 277 11.72 -26.20 8.14
C ARG A 277 12.07 -27.46 7.38
N TYR A 278 11.62 -27.51 6.13
CA TYR A 278 11.90 -28.59 5.20
C TYR A 278 12.70 -28.03 4.04
N ASP A 279 13.75 -28.75 3.64
CA ASP A 279 14.42 -28.53 2.37
C ASP A 279 13.67 -29.37 1.32
N LEU A 280 13.21 -28.73 0.23
CA LEU A 280 12.41 -29.33 -0.83
C LEU A 280 13.24 -29.47 -2.10
N GLN A 281 13.09 -30.59 -2.81
CA GLN A 281 13.71 -30.85 -4.10
C GLN A 281 12.76 -31.59 -5.03
N GLY A 282 12.67 -31.15 -6.29
CA GLY A 282 11.92 -31.84 -7.34
C GLY A 282 12.58 -31.65 -8.69
N THR A 283 12.40 -32.63 -9.58
CA THR A 283 12.87 -32.60 -10.96
C THR A 283 11.80 -33.18 -11.86
N PHE A 284 11.57 -32.59 -13.03
CA PHE A 284 10.70 -33.19 -14.05
C PHE A 284 11.18 -32.89 -15.49
N PRO A 285 10.93 -33.79 -16.46
CA PRO A 285 11.27 -33.58 -17.86
C PRO A 285 10.41 -32.48 -18.50
N LEU A 286 11.04 -31.53 -19.19
CA LEU A 286 10.30 -30.47 -19.89
C LEU A 286 9.49 -31.00 -21.08
N ALA A 287 9.84 -32.16 -21.63
CA ALA A 287 9.10 -32.81 -22.70
C ALA A 287 7.66 -33.19 -22.29
N ASP A 288 7.38 -33.30 -20.99
CA ASP A 288 6.03 -33.59 -20.48
C ASP A 288 5.07 -32.42 -20.75
N LEU A 289 5.58 -31.19 -20.90
CA LEU A 289 4.79 -30.02 -21.31
C LEU A 289 4.34 -30.07 -22.77
N LEU A 290 4.87 -31.02 -23.57
CA LEU A 290 4.51 -31.26 -24.97
C LEU A 290 3.59 -32.47 -25.14
N HIS A 291 3.05 -33.03 -24.05
CA HIS A 291 2.15 -34.18 -24.15
C HIS A 291 0.76 -33.74 -24.64
N GLU A 292 0.07 -34.60 -25.41
CA GLU A 292 -1.22 -34.28 -26.06
C GLU A 292 -2.28 -33.80 -25.06
N ASP A 293 -2.28 -34.37 -23.84
CA ASP A 293 -3.16 -33.98 -22.73
C ASP A 293 -3.03 -32.50 -22.31
N PHE A 294 -1.95 -31.80 -22.70
CA PHE A 294 -1.69 -30.39 -22.37
C PHE A 294 -1.82 -29.45 -23.59
N LEU A 295 -1.85 -29.97 -24.81
CA LEU A 295 -1.82 -29.18 -26.06
C LEU A 295 -3.23 -28.93 -26.65
N GLY A 296 -4.24 -29.67 -26.20
CA GLY A 296 -5.61 -29.64 -26.76
C GLY A 296 -5.70 -30.37 -28.11
N ASP A 297 -6.91 -30.60 -28.60
CA ASP A 297 -7.17 -31.47 -29.76
C ASP A 297 -6.70 -30.91 -31.13
N ASP A 298 -6.32 -29.61 -31.23
CA ASP A 298 -5.93 -28.97 -32.49
C ASP A 298 -4.53 -28.32 -32.42
N LEU A 299 -3.51 -29.06 -32.87
CA LEU A 299 -2.11 -28.65 -32.93
C LEU A 299 -1.86 -27.36 -33.75
N ALA A 300 -2.66 -27.09 -34.79
CA ALA A 300 -2.55 -25.87 -35.60
C ALA A 300 -3.12 -24.66 -34.87
N SER A 301 -4.20 -24.87 -34.10
CA SER A 301 -4.65 -23.90 -33.12
C SER A 301 -3.60 -23.71 -32.02
N THR A 302 -2.86 -24.73 -31.58
CA THR A 302 -1.86 -24.63 -30.50
C THR A 302 -0.62 -23.82 -30.88
N VAL A 303 -0.14 -23.92 -32.12
CA VAL A 303 0.94 -23.05 -32.67
C VAL A 303 0.49 -21.59 -32.78
N THR A 304 -0.81 -21.37 -32.99
CA THR A 304 -1.45 -20.05 -33.07
C THR A 304 -2.10 -19.62 -31.74
N ALA A 305 -2.06 -20.48 -30.72
CA ALA A 305 -2.66 -20.28 -29.41
C ALA A 305 -1.62 -19.69 -28.45
N ARG A 306 -2.15 -18.87 -27.56
CA ARG A 306 -1.44 -17.95 -26.68
C ARG A 306 -0.35 -18.65 -25.87
N ASP A 307 0.76 -17.94 -25.67
CA ASP A 307 1.75 -18.30 -24.65
C ASP A 307 1.04 -18.65 -23.35
N ASP A 308 1.31 -19.83 -22.80
CA ASP A 308 0.78 -20.14 -21.47
C ASP A 308 1.82 -19.80 -20.40
N LEU A 309 1.30 -19.37 -19.26
CA LEU A 309 2.07 -19.06 -18.08
C LEU A 309 1.67 -20.02 -16.96
N PHE A 310 2.44 -21.08 -16.79
CA PHE A 310 2.21 -22.09 -15.76
C PHE A 310 2.57 -21.55 -14.39
N ASP A 311 1.59 -21.44 -13.52
CA ASP A 311 1.73 -20.97 -12.16
C ASP A 311 2.26 -22.07 -11.26
N VAL A 312 3.43 -21.84 -10.65
CA VAL A 312 4.08 -22.83 -9.78
C VAL A 312 3.56 -22.71 -8.35
N ARG A 313 2.98 -23.80 -7.84
CA ARG A 313 2.49 -23.98 -6.47
C ARG A 313 3.18 -25.17 -5.81
N VAL A 314 3.38 -25.13 -4.51
CA VAL A 314 3.61 -26.33 -3.71
C VAL A 314 2.29 -26.66 -3.05
N VAL A 315 1.80 -27.88 -3.29
CA VAL A 315 0.67 -28.46 -2.57
C VAL A 315 1.25 -29.41 -1.53
N SER A 316 0.84 -29.26 -0.28
CA SER A 316 1.39 -30.01 0.84
C SER A 316 0.29 -30.49 1.76
N ARG A 317 0.41 -31.72 2.25
CA ARG A 317 -0.43 -32.28 3.32
C ARG A 317 0.39 -32.45 4.59
N SER A 318 -0.26 -32.27 5.74
CA SER A 318 0.37 -32.43 7.05
C SER A 318 -0.21 -33.65 7.75
N MET A 319 0.58 -34.34 8.55
CA MET A 319 0.13 -35.49 9.36
C MET A 319 -1.09 -35.19 10.27
N GLN A 320 -1.43 -33.91 10.48
CA GLN A 320 -2.45 -33.42 11.40
C GLN A 320 -3.73 -32.91 10.72
N SER A 321 -3.77 -32.89 9.38
CA SER A 321 -4.92 -32.41 8.61
C SER A 321 -4.87 -33.01 7.22
N ASP A 322 -6.00 -33.56 6.79
CA ASP A 322 -6.18 -34.10 5.43
C ASP A 322 -6.32 -32.99 4.37
N ASP A 323 -6.39 -31.72 4.79
CA ASP A 323 -6.55 -30.58 3.88
C ASP A 323 -5.27 -30.29 3.11
N GLU A 324 -5.41 -30.14 1.79
CA GLU A 324 -4.32 -29.70 0.93
C GLU A 324 -4.02 -28.21 1.13
N HIS A 325 -2.81 -27.90 1.61
CA HIS A 325 -2.34 -26.52 1.61
C HIS A 325 -1.62 -26.18 0.30
N ARG A 326 -2.17 -25.20 -0.44
CA ARG A 326 -1.62 -24.72 -1.71
C ARG A 326 -0.87 -23.40 -1.53
N ALA A 327 0.45 -23.43 -1.67
CA ALA A 327 1.30 -22.24 -1.56
C ALA A 327 1.88 -21.83 -2.92
N ARG A 328 1.63 -20.58 -3.36
CA ARG A 328 2.36 -20.02 -4.50
C ARG A 328 3.85 -19.86 -4.18
N VAL A 329 4.67 -20.35 -5.10
CA VAL A 329 6.13 -20.35 -4.97
C VAL A 329 6.65 -18.94 -5.27
N GLY A 330 7.44 -18.36 -4.36
CA GLY A 330 7.89 -16.97 -4.51
C GLY A 330 9.04 -16.59 -3.58
N ARG A 331 9.29 -15.28 -3.46
CA ARG A 331 10.38 -14.70 -2.62
C ARG A 331 11.79 -15.19 -2.99
N SER A 332 12.02 -15.43 -4.27
CA SER A 332 13.35 -15.72 -4.78
C SER A 332 14.33 -14.57 -4.47
N ARG A 333 15.58 -14.92 -4.16
CA ARG A 333 16.66 -13.93 -4.10
C ARG A 333 16.90 -13.38 -5.50
N TYR A 334 17.35 -12.12 -5.61
CA TYR A 334 17.68 -11.48 -6.90
C TYR A 334 18.61 -12.33 -7.77
N LEU A 335 19.62 -12.98 -7.16
CA LEU A 335 20.56 -13.84 -7.90
C LEU A 335 19.90 -15.09 -8.49
N VAL A 336 18.95 -15.71 -7.77
CA VAL A 336 18.21 -16.88 -8.25
C VAL A 336 17.40 -16.53 -9.51
N ARG A 337 16.74 -15.36 -9.51
CA ARG A 337 16.01 -14.89 -10.70
C ARG A 337 16.91 -14.63 -11.89
N ARG A 338 18.14 -14.19 -11.66
CA ARG A 338 19.11 -13.83 -12.72
C ARG A 338 19.86 -15.03 -13.29
N GLN A 339 20.00 -16.11 -12.51
CA GLN A 339 20.69 -17.34 -12.89
C GLN A 339 19.76 -18.41 -13.49
N ALA A 340 18.45 -18.16 -13.51
CA ALA A 340 17.50 -19.03 -14.19
C ALA A 340 17.81 -19.08 -15.70
N ASN A 341 18.03 -20.29 -16.21
CA ASN A 341 18.32 -20.57 -17.63
C ASN A 341 17.03 -20.98 -18.35
N GLU A 342 17.02 -20.78 -19.66
CA GLU A 342 15.95 -21.12 -20.59
C GLU A 342 16.29 -22.45 -21.28
N ALA A 343 15.29 -23.16 -21.78
CA ALA A 343 15.53 -24.36 -22.58
C ALA A 343 14.45 -24.58 -23.63
N THR A 344 14.74 -25.48 -24.55
CA THR A 344 13.85 -25.80 -25.66
C THR A 344 13.60 -27.30 -25.73
N ALA A 345 12.40 -27.66 -26.14
CA ALA A 345 12.03 -29.03 -26.47
C ALA A 345 11.28 -29.03 -27.80
N GLU A 346 11.37 -30.12 -28.54
CA GLU A 346 10.69 -30.30 -29.82
C GLU A 346 10.05 -31.70 -29.85
N ARG A 347 8.79 -31.77 -30.25
CA ARG A 347 8.03 -33.03 -30.36
C ARG A 347 6.89 -32.85 -31.38
N ASP A 348 6.65 -33.86 -32.21
CA ASP A 348 5.48 -33.95 -33.11
C ASP A 348 5.26 -32.71 -34.01
N GLY A 349 6.35 -32.09 -34.49
CA GLY A 349 6.28 -30.91 -35.37
C GLY A 349 6.02 -29.58 -34.66
N LEU A 350 6.05 -29.58 -33.33
CA LEU A 350 5.93 -28.41 -32.46
C LEU A 350 7.21 -28.22 -31.65
N ALA A 351 7.65 -26.97 -31.48
CA ALA A 351 8.78 -26.65 -30.62
C ALA A 351 8.39 -25.63 -29.55
N VAL A 352 8.93 -25.79 -28.34
CA VAL A 352 8.68 -24.89 -27.21
C VAL A 352 9.95 -24.25 -26.71
N LEU A 353 9.83 -23.01 -26.27
CA LEU A 353 10.80 -22.31 -25.45
C LEU A 353 10.24 -22.13 -24.04
N VAL A 354 10.91 -22.75 -23.07
CA VAL A 354 10.52 -22.74 -21.66
C VAL A 354 11.44 -21.81 -20.88
N SER A 355 10.85 -20.82 -20.23
CA SER A 355 11.57 -19.76 -19.51
C SER A 355 10.99 -19.52 -18.12
N PRO A 356 11.78 -19.62 -17.03
CA PRO A 356 11.31 -19.22 -15.70
C PRO A 356 10.94 -17.74 -15.66
N TYR A 357 9.70 -17.45 -15.28
CA TYR A 357 9.13 -16.10 -15.22
C TYR A 357 8.75 -15.74 -13.78
N TYR A 358 9.00 -14.49 -13.39
CA TYR A 358 8.64 -14.00 -12.05
C TYR A 358 7.64 -12.86 -12.20
N THR A 359 6.47 -13.00 -11.58
CA THR A 359 5.39 -12.01 -11.70
C THR A 359 5.80 -10.62 -11.20
N PHE A 360 5.42 -9.57 -11.92
CA PHE A 360 5.83 -8.18 -11.65
C PHE A 360 5.59 -7.72 -10.19
N LYS A 361 4.35 -7.86 -9.67
CA LYS A 361 3.97 -7.37 -8.33
C LYS A 361 4.57 -8.22 -7.19
N ALA A 362 4.36 -9.53 -7.24
CA ALA A 362 4.62 -10.43 -6.10
C ALA A 362 5.91 -11.25 -6.23
N LYS A 363 6.57 -11.22 -7.40
CA LYS A 363 7.76 -12.01 -7.72
C LYS A 363 7.56 -13.50 -7.43
N LYS A 364 6.33 -13.96 -7.70
CA LYS A 364 5.95 -15.38 -7.67
C LYS A 364 6.48 -16.05 -8.93
N LEU A 365 7.04 -17.24 -8.79
CA LEU A 365 7.52 -18.06 -9.89
C LEU A 365 6.33 -18.58 -10.71
N SER A 366 6.50 -18.48 -12.01
CA SER A 366 5.72 -19.13 -13.04
C SER A 366 6.71 -19.64 -14.11
N ILE A 367 6.26 -20.53 -14.98
CA ILE A 367 7.03 -21.01 -16.13
C ILE A 367 6.31 -20.52 -17.37
N ARG A 368 6.99 -19.72 -18.18
CA ARG A 368 6.49 -19.28 -19.48
C ARG A 368 6.81 -20.35 -20.50
N VAL A 369 5.81 -20.74 -21.27
CA VAL A 369 5.94 -21.68 -22.38
C VAL A 369 5.51 -20.96 -23.64
N GLU A 370 6.47 -20.76 -24.56
CA GLU A 370 6.24 -20.12 -25.86
C GLU A 370 6.31 -21.19 -26.96
N TYR A 371 5.24 -21.31 -27.74
CA TYR A 371 5.11 -22.30 -28.81
C TYR A 371 5.54 -21.72 -30.18
N TYR A 372 6.20 -22.55 -31.00
CA TYR A 372 6.74 -22.18 -32.31
C TYR A 372 6.69 -23.35 -33.30
N ALA A 373 6.62 -23.02 -34.59
CA ALA A 373 7.06 -23.93 -35.64
C ALA A 373 8.57 -24.24 -35.45
N PRO A 374 9.01 -25.51 -35.59
CA PRO A 374 10.40 -25.90 -35.36
C PRO A 374 11.43 -25.08 -36.14
N GLU A 375 11.17 -24.78 -37.41
CA GLU A 375 12.08 -23.95 -38.21
C GLU A 375 12.23 -22.52 -37.66
N VAL A 376 11.16 -21.92 -37.14
CA VAL A 376 11.17 -20.56 -36.58
C VAL A 376 11.98 -20.54 -35.29
N LEU A 377 11.76 -21.50 -34.37
CA LEU A 377 12.52 -21.57 -33.13
C LEU A 377 14.02 -21.80 -33.39
N ARG A 378 14.35 -22.72 -34.30
CA ARG A 378 15.76 -22.98 -34.67
C ARG A 378 16.41 -21.74 -35.28
N ALA A 379 15.71 -21.01 -36.16
CA ALA A 379 16.21 -19.77 -36.74
C ALA A 379 16.39 -18.67 -35.67
N MET A 380 15.43 -18.56 -34.74
CA MET A 380 15.48 -17.59 -33.64
C MET A 380 16.68 -17.84 -32.72
N LEU A 381 16.97 -19.10 -32.37
CA LEU A 381 18.12 -19.48 -31.54
C LEU A 381 19.46 -19.33 -32.28
N ALA A 382 19.47 -19.54 -33.60
CA ALA A 382 20.66 -19.33 -34.43
C ALA A 382 21.06 -17.85 -34.51
N GLY A 383 20.11 -16.94 -34.27
CA GLY A 383 20.32 -15.49 -34.29
C GLY A 383 20.38 -14.92 -35.71
N PRO A 384 20.71 -13.62 -35.83
CA PRO A 384 20.75 -12.94 -37.12
C PRO A 384 21.84 -13.56 -38.02
N ARG A 385 21.47 -13.90 -39.26
CA ARG A 385 22.45 -14.36 -40.26
C ARG A 385 23.34 -13.17 -40.69
N PRO A 386 24.65 -13.36 -40.88
CA PRO A 386 25.51 -12.31 -41.41
C PRO A 386 24.97 -11.84 -42.76
N VAL A 387 24.78 -10.52 -42.91
CA VAL A 387 24.41 -9.90 -44.18
C VAL A 387 25.58 -10.07 -45.14
N GLY A 388 25.58 -11.17 -45.89
CA GLY A 388 26.71 -11.54 -46.75
C GLY A 388 26.62 -12.88 -47.46
N THR A 389 25.44 -13.46 -47.70
CA THR A 389 25.24 -14.58 -48.66
C THR A 389 23.76 -14.74 -49.03
N VAL A 390 23.12 -13.67 -49.50
CA VAL A 390 21.97 -13.81 -50.41
C VAL A 390 22.38 -13.09 -51.68
N THR A 391 22.81 -13.86 -52.67
CA THR A 391 22.80 -13.40 -54.06
C THR A 391 21.34 -13.26 -54.46
N GLU A 392 20.75 -12.10 -54.18
CA GLU A 392 19.55 -11.70 -54.89
C GLU A 392 19.98 -11.36 -56.32
N THR A 393 19.77 -12.34 -57.19
CA THR A 393 19.53 -12.11 -58.61
C THR A 393 18.21 -11.38 -58.76
N SER A 394 18.21 -10.07 -58.49
CA SER A 394 17.26 -9.13 -59.05
C SER A 394 18.05 -8.22 -59.99
N SER A 395 18.01 -8.59 -61.26
CA SER A 395 18.45 -7.74 -62.35
C SER A 395 17.49 -6.56 -62.46
N ASP A 396 17.77 -5.48 -61.73
CA ASP A 396 17.53 -4.12 -62.19
C ASP A 396 18.41 -3.16 -61.38
N GLY A 397 19.19 -2.37 -62.11
CA GLY A 397 20.29 -1.57 -61.57
C GLY A 397 19.81 -0.40 -60.72
N GLY A 398 20.31 -0.33 -59.49
CA GLY A 398 20.24 0.82 -58.61
C GLY A 398 20.56 0.39 -57.19
N GLY A 399 21.80 0.60 -56.73
CA GLY A 399 22.20 0.32 -55.35
C GLY A 399 21.53 1.28 -54.36
N SER A 400 20.26 1.07 -54.05
CA SER A 400 19.57 1.72 -52.95
C SER A 400 19.98 1.07 -51.64
N VAL A 401 20.29 1.90 -50.64
CA VAL A 401 20.41 1.43 -49.25
C VAL A 401 19.02 0.89 -48.85
N PRO A 402 18.92 -0.31 -48.26
CA PRO A 402 17.63 -0.84 -47.84
C PRO A 402 16.96 0.13 -46.85
N ALA A 403 15.67 0.38 -47.06
CA ALA A 403 14.88 1.26 -46.21
C ALA A 403 14.93 0.81 -44.74
N PRO A 404 14.96 1.74 -43.78
CA PRO A 404 14.93 1.40 -42.36
C PRO A 404 13.62 0.70 -42.00
N VAL A 405 13.71 -0.39 -41.24
CA VAL A 405 12.55 -1.21 -40.85
C VAL A 405 12.03 -0.77 -39.50
N TRP A 406 10.74 -0.43 -39.42
CA TRP A 406 10.06 -0.07 -38.17
C TRP A 406 8.93 -1.07 -37.90
N LEU A 407 8.89 -1.65 -36.70
CA LEU A 407 7.79 -2.50 -36.27
C LEU A 407 6.84 -1.71 -35.37
N ILE A 408 5.57 -1.68 -35.73
CA ILE A 408 4.51 -0.96 -35.03
C ILE A 408 3.45 -1.97 -34.56
N GLY A 409 2.88 -1.77 -33.39
CA GLY A 409 1.76 -2.58 -32.93
C GLY A 409 1.29 -2.28 -31.52
N GLU A 410 0.41 -3.14 -31.02
CA GLU A 410 -0.23 -3.00 -29.71
C GLU A 410 0.03 -4.26 -28.88
N GLN A 411 -1.02 -4.97 -28.46
CA GLN A 411 -0.91 -6.38 -28.10
C GLN A 411 -1.07 -7.21 -29.37
N SER A 412 -0.52 -8.43 -29.42
CA SER A 412 -0.56 -9.26 -30.63
C SER A 412 -1.97 -9.53 -31.17
N PHE A 413 -3.00 -9.42 -30.34
CA PHE A 413 -4.40 -9.60 -30.72
C PHE A 413 -5.20 -8.29 -30.87
N LYS A 414 -4.55 -7.12 -30.77
CA LYS A 414 -5.21 -5.79 -30.81
C LYS A 414 -4.74 -4.90 -31.95
N ALA A 415 -5.68 -4.19 -32.56
CA ALA A 415 -5.42 -3.11 -33.51
C ALA A 415 -6.57 -2.09 -33.50
N GLN A 416 -6.59 -1.21 -32.50
CA GLN A 416 -7.70 -0.25 -32.31
C GLN A 416 -7.25 1.14 -31.80
N ASP A 417 -5.96 1.32 -31.51
CA ASP A 417 -5.45 2.40 -30.67
C ASP A 417 -4.31 3.17 -31.35
N ASN A 418 -3.46 3.87 -30.58
CA ASN A 418 -2.35 4.69 -31.08
C ASN A 418 -1.41 3.94 -32.05
N GLY A 419 -1.22 2.63 -31.86
CA GLY A 419 -0.42 1.80 -32.76
C GLY A 419 -1.02 1.76 -34.16
N LEU A 420 -2.31 1.44 -34.27
CA LEU A 420 -3.02 1.44 -35.55
C LEU A 420 -3.10 2.84 -36.18
N ALA A 421 -3.39 3.87 -35.38
CA ALA A 421 -3.47 5.25 -35.86
C ALA A 421 -2.12 5.70 -36.46
N PHE A 422 -1.03 5.48 -35.74
CA PHE A 422 0.32 5.83 -36.20
C PHE A 422 0.76 5.01 -37.42
N PHE A 423 0.44 3.71 -37.47
CA PHE A 423 0.74 2.88 -38.64
C PHE A 423 0.06 3.39 -39.91
N ARG A 424 -1.23 3.73 -39.84
CA ARG A 424 -1.96 4.32 -40.99
C ARG A 424 -1.33 5.63 -41.46
N TYR A 425 -0.89 6.48 -40.53
CA TYR A 425 -0.14 7.70 -40.85
C TYR A 425 1.17 7.38 -41.60
N MET A 426 1.98 6.44 -41.08
CA MET A 426 3.24 6.03 -41.71
C MET A 426 3.04 5.51 -43.14
N ARG A 427 2.06 4.63 -43.37
CA ARG A 427 1.78 4.07 -44.71
C ARG A 427 1.33 5.11 -45.73
N THR A 428 0.81 6.25 -45.27
CA THR A 428 0.30 7.34 -46.12
C THR A 428 1.30 8.48 -46.31
N HIS A 429 2.14 8.78 -45.32
CA HIS A 429 3.02 9.97 -45.32
C HIS A 429 4.52 9.66 -45.40
N HIS A 430 4.97 8.50 -44.89
CA HIS A 430 6.39 8.14 -44.75
C HIS A 430 6.72 6.80 -45.41
N ARG A 431 6.59 6.73 -46.74
CA ARG A 431 6.84 5.51 -47.52
C ARG A 431 8.33 5.19 -47.71
N GLU A 432 9.20 6.11 -47.35
CA GLU A 432 10.65 5.93 -47.26
C GLU A 432 11.07 5.02 -46.08
N ILE A 433 10.19 4.84 -45.09
CA ILE A 433 10.37 3.90 -43.98
C ILE A 433 9.57 2.64 -44.27
N ASP A 434 10.22 1.49 -44.09
CA ASP A 434 9.57 0.19 -44.24
C ASP A 434 8.86 -0.18 -42.93
N ALA A 435 7.72 0.47 -42.70
CA ALA A 435 6.91 0.32 -41.49
C ALA A 435 5.94 -0.86 -41.62
N TYR A 436 6.01 -1.82 -40.69
CA TYR A 436 5.16 -3.00 -40.61
C TYR A 436 4.29 -3.02 -39.35
N TYR A 437 3.06 -3.50 -39.47
CA TYR A 437 2.18 -3.76 -38.33
C TYR A 437 2.24 -5.24 -37.93
N VAL A 438 2.60 -5.51 -36.67
CA VAL A 438 2.70 -6.88 -36.14
C VAL A 438 1.37 -7.28 -35.48
N ILE A 439 0.73 -8.33 -35.98
CA ILE A 439 -0.52 -8.86 -35.41
C ILE A 439 -0.62 -10.37 -35.60
N ASP A 440 -1.27 -11.05 -34.65
CA ASP A 440 -1.59 -12.47 -34.76
C ASP A 440 -2.55 -12.72 -35.94
N ARG A 441 -2.37 -13.86 -36.62
CA ARG A 441 -3.21 -14.28 -37.73
C ARG A 441 -4.65 -14.55 -37.33
N ALA A 442 -4.87 -15.05 -36.12
CA ALA A 442 -6.19 -15.35 -35.58
C ALA A 442 -6.81 -14.18 -34.77
N ALA A 443 -6.15 -13.02 -34.73
CA ALA A 443 -6.65 -11.86 -33.99
C ALA A 443 -7.99 -11.35 -34.55
N PRO A 444 -9.03 -11.15 -33.72
CA PRO A 444 -10.28 -10.56 -34.17
C PRO A 444 -10.08 -9.17 -34.81
N ASP A 445 -9.19 -8.36 -34.24
CA ASP A 445 -8.92 -7.00 -34.72
C ASP A 445 -8.14 -6.94 -36.04
N ARG A 446 -7.71 -8.08 -36.60
CA ARG A 446 -6.99 -8.11 -37.88
C ARG A 446 -7.80 -7.50 -39.02
N GLU A 447 -9.13 -7.55 -38.93
CA GLU A 447 -10.02 -6.89 -39.90
C GLU A 447 -9.79 -5.38 -39.97
N ASN A 448 -9.38 -4.71 -38.88
CA ASN A 448 -9.10 -3.27 -38.86
C ASN A 448 -7.89 -2.87 -39.73
N LEU A 449 -7.08 -3.84 -40.13
CA LEU A 449 -5.93 -3.70 -41.03
C LEU A 449 -6.24 -4.09 -42.47
N SER A 450 -7.49 -4.48 -42.77
CA SER A 450 -7.91 -4.87 -44.12
C SER A 450 -7.67 -3.75 -45.12
N GLY A 451 -7.03 -4.07 -46.26
CA GLY A 451 -6.68 -3.12 -47.30
C GLY A 451 -5.36 -2.35 -47.07
N LEU A 452 -4.65 -2.59 -45.97
CA LEU A 452 -3.30 -2.07 -45.73
C LEU A 452 -2.25 -3.10 -46.17
N ASP A 453 -1.12 -2.62 -46.71
CA ASP A 453 0.08 -3.42 -46.97
C ASP A 453 0.96 -3.49 -45.70
N HIS A 454 2.02 -4.30 -45.70
CA HIS A 454 3.00 -4.41 -44.59
C HIS A 454 2.38 -4.85 -43.25
N VAL A 455 1.41 -5.76 -43.30
CA VAL A 455 0.87 -6.45 -42.12
C VAL A 455 1.60 -7.79 -42.00
N VAL A 456 2.29 -8.01 -40.88
CA VAL A 456 3.09 -9.23 -40.66
C VAL A 456 2.50 -10.08 -39.55
N ASP A 457 2.46 -11.39 -39.80
CA ASP A 457 1.97 -12.37 -38.85
C ASP A 457 2.94 -12.49 -37.67
N TYR A 458 2.43 -12.25 -36.45
CA TYR A 458 3.19 -12.43 -35.22
C TYR A 458 3.80 -13.85 -35.18
N ARG A 459 5.09 -13.91 -34.86
CA ARG A 459 5.93 -15.14 -34.84
C ARG A 459 6.11 -15.89 -36.16
N SER A 460 5.76 -15.30 -37.30
CA SER A 460 6.17 -15.84 -38.60
C SER A 460 7.69 -15.74 -38.81
N MET A 461 8.22 -16.49 -39.78
CA MET A 461 9.62 -16.34 -40.22
C MET A 461 9.90 -14.90 -40.69
N GLU A 462 8.96 -14.30 -41.42
CA GLU A 462 9.04 -12.90 -41.87
C GLU A 462 9.15 -11.94 -40.67
N HIS A 463 8.32 -12.11 -39.65
CA HIS A 463 8.39 -11.29 -38.44
C HIS A 463 9.76 -11.41 -37.74
N LEU A 464 10.31 -12.63 -37.64
CA LEU A 464 11.64 -12.86 -37.07
C LEU A 464 12.73 -12.15 -37.86
N GLU A 465 12.71 -12.26 -39.19
CA GLU A 465 13.69 -11.60 -40.07
C GLU A 465 13.59 -10.08 -40.02
N LEU A 466 12.37 -9.53 -40.00
CA LEU A 466 12.12 -8.09 -39.83
C LEU A 466 12.61 -7.62 -38.46
N MET A 467 12.38 -8.37 -37.39
CA MET A 467 12.86 -8.03 -36.06
C MET A 467 14.40 -7.97 -36.00
N PHE A 468 15.11 -8.90 -36.64
CA PHE A 468 16.58 -8.81 -36.72
C PHE A 468 17.09 -7.58 -37.47
N ARG A 469 16.28 -7.00 -38.36
CA ARG A 469 16.59 -5.80 -39.15
C ARG A 469 15.99 -4.52 -38.57
N ALA A 470 15.11 -4.62 -37.57
CA ALA A 470 14.34 -3.50 -37.07
C ALA A 470 15.24 -2.45 -36.42
N GLU A 471 15.16 -1.22 -36.90
CA GLU A 471 15.83 -0.08 -36.27
C GLU A 471 15.01 0.42 -35.08
N ARG A 472 13.67 0.33 -35.18
CA ARG A 472 12.74 0.80 -34.15
C ARG A 472 11.57 -0.15 -33.95
N VAL A 473 11.13 -0.22 -32.70
CA VAL A 473 9.90 -0.91 -32.30
C VAL A 473 9.03 0.06 -31.52
N LEU A 474 7.81 0.30 -32.02
CA LEU A 474 6.87 1.27 -31.48
C LEU A 474 5.60 0.55 -31.00
N GLY A 475 5.36 0.56 -29.69
CA GLY A 475 4.26 -0.16 -29.07
C GLY A 475 3.42 0.71 -28.13
N THR A 476 2.10 0.50 -28.11
CA THR A 476 1.20 1.14 -27.11
C THR A 476 1.28 0.49 -25.73
N HIS A 477 1.72 -0.76 -25.72
CA HIS A 477 2.03 -1.55 -24.53
C HIS A 477 3.55 -1.72 -24.46
N HIS A 478 4.03 -2.66 -23.63
CA HIS A 478 5.46 -2.93 -23.59
C HIS A 478 6.00 -3.22 -25.00
N PRO A 479 7.05 -2.52 -25.49
CA PRO A 479 7.58 -2.74 -26.84
C PRO A 479 7.96 -4.21 -27.16
N GLU A 480 8.53 -4.94 -26.19
CA GLU A 480 8.79 -6.39 -26.28
C GLU A 480 7.54 -7.26 -26.46
N TYR A 481 6.32 -6.71 -26.40
CA TYR A 481 5.11 -7.45 -26.82
C TYR A 481 5.08 -7.68 -28.33
N LEU A 482 5.82 -6.87 -29.09
CA LEU A 482 5.98 -7.02 -30.53
C LEU A 482 7.18 -7.90 -30.88
N PHE A 483 7.94 -8.40 -29.90
CA PHE A 483 9.08 -9.28 -30.20
C PHE A 483 8.58 -10.71 -30.46
N PRO A 484 9.21 -11.48 -31.37
CA PRO A 484 8.89 -12.90 -31.57
C PRO A 484 9.00 -13.74 -30.30
N SER A 485 9.88 -13.34 -29.37
CA SER A 485 10.02 -13.95 -28.04
C SER A 485 10.34 -12.90 -26.99
N ARG A 486 9.93 -13.16 -25.74
CA ARG A 486 10.34 -12.35 -24.57
C ARG A 486 11.45 -13.02 -23.76
N SER A 487 12.09 -14.03 -24.32
CA SER A 487 13.23 -14.68 -23.70
C SER A 487 14.40 -13.71 -23.55
N ARG A 488 15.11 -13.82 -22.43
CA ARG A 488 16.30 -13.01 -22.16
C ARG A 488 17.41 -13.29 -23.16
N THR A 489 17.44 -14.50 -23.73
CA THR A 489 18.41 -14.87 -24.77
C THR A 489 18.10 -14.12 -26.07
N PHE A 490 16.84 -14.14 -26.53
CA PHE A 490 16.43 -13.41 -27.73
C PHE A 490 16.56 -11.89 -27.55
N ASN A 491 16.14 -11.34 -26.43
CA ASN A 491 16.23 -9.90 -26.15
C ASN A 491 17.68 -9.37 -26.14
N ARG A 492 18.70 -10.24 -26.04
CA ARG A 492 20.12 -9.84 -26.17
C ARG A 492 20.63 -9.87 -27.61
N MET A 493 19.91 -10.52 -28.51
CA MET A 493 20.25 -10.63 -29.94
C MET A 493 19.76 -9.43 -30.74
N VAL A 494 18.73 -8.73 -30.24
CA VAL A 494 18.12 -7.55 -30.89
C VAL A 494 18.29 -6.32 -30.00
N ASP A 495 18.53 -5.16 -30.62
CA ASP A 495 18.74 -3.89 -29.89
C ASP A 495 18.07 -2.70 -30.62
N PRO A 496 16.77 -2.80 -31.00
CA PRO A 496 16.07 -1.69 -31.66
C PRO A 496 15.86 -0.53 -30.67
N VAL A 497 15.65 0.68 -31.19
CA VAL A 497 15.14 1.79 -30.38
C VAL A 497 13.68 1.49 -30.01
N LYS A 498 13.39 1.45 -28.70
CA LYS A 498 12.07 1.08 -28.17
C LYS A 498 11.26 2.33 -27.84
N VAL A 499 10.24 2.64 -28.64
CA VAL A 499 9.35 3.80 -28.43
C VAL A 499 8.03 3.35 -27.83
N PHE A 500 7.64 3.98 -26.73
CA PHE A 500 6.38 3.71 -26.05
C PHE A 500 5.33 4.75 -26.44
N LEU A 501 4.38 4.34 -27.28
CA LEU A 501 3.28 5.16 -27.82
C LEU A 501 2.16 5.41 -26.80
N GLN A 502 2.16 4.67 -25.68
CA GLN A 502 1.11 4.60 -24.67
C GLN A 502 -0.26 4.12 -25.18
N HIS A 503 -1.08 3.64 -24.23
CA HIS A 503 -2.49 3.30 -24.45
C HIS A 503 -3.45 4.46 -24.13
N GLY A 504 -3.01 5.47 -23.37
CA GLY A 504 -3.83 6.59 -22.94
C GLY A 504 -3.14 7.41 -21.87
N VAL A 505 -3.73 8.56 -21.54
CA VAL A 505 -3.15 9.54 -20.61
C VAL A 505 -2.89 8.93 -19.22
N ILE A 506 -1.65 9.00 -18.77
CA ILE A 506 -1.23 8.54 -17.43
C ILE A 506 -1.47 9.66 -16.41
N ALA A 507 -2.53 9.52 -15.60
CA ALA A 507 -2.85 10.49 -14.54
C ALA A 507 -3.47 9.83 -13.29
N ILE A 508 -4.60 9.13 -13.44
CA ILE A 508 -5.43 8.74 -12.28
C ILE A 508 -4.77 7.64 -11.43
N ARG A 509 -4.40 6.51 -12.01
CA ARG A 509 -3.85 5.36 -11.27
C ARG A 509 -2.33 5.39 -11.28
N ARG A 510 -1.68 5.03 -10.15
CA ARG A 510 -0.23 4.80 -10.15
C ARG A 510 0.18 3.61 -11.03
N VAL A 511 1.03 3.86 -12.01
CA VAL A 511 1.56 2.89 -12.98
C VAL A 511 3.07 2.66 -12.88
N ASP A 512 3.76 3.28 -11.92
CA ASP A 512 5.18 3.01 -11.65
C ASP A 512 5.52 1.54 -11.38
N PRO A 513 4.64 0.66 -10.84
CA PRO A 513 4.96 -0.75 -10.71
C PRO A 513 4.93 -1.50 -12.06
N LEU A 514 4.35 -0.89 -13.10
CA LEU A 514 4.19 -1.44 -14.45
C LEU A 514 5.22 -0.87 -15.42
N TYR A 515 5.37 0.46 -15.43
CA TYR A 515 6.16 1.19 -16.42
C TYR A 515 7.35 1.95 -15.82
N GLY A 516 7.66 1.78 -14.54
CA GLY A 516 8.79 2.47 -13.91
C GLY A 516 10.15 2.01 -14.47
N ARG A 517 11.11 2.94 -14.58
CA ARG A 517 12.47 2.69 -15.14
C ARG A 517 13.25 1.56 -14.44
N SER A 518 12.89 1.24 -13.20
CA SER A 518 13.54 0.19 -12.40
C SER A 518 12.78 -1.14 -12.37
N VAL A 519 11.66 -1.25 -13.08
CA VAL A 519 10.85 -2.47 -13.19
C VAL A 519 11.58 -3.47 -14.09
N GLU A 520 11.70 -4.72 -13.61
CA GLU A 520 12.27 -5.80 -14.42
C GLU A 520 11.25 -6.21 -15.48
N GLY A 521 11.62 -6.17 -16.75
CA GLY A 521 10.72 -6.50 -17.87
C GLY A 521 9.79 -5.36 -18.27
N PHE A 522 10.20 -4.10 -18.11
CA PHE A 522 9.75 -2.95 -18.90
C PHE A 522 10.97 -2.10 -19.28
N ASP A 523 11.21 -1.94 -20.58
CA ASP A 523 12.36 -1.19 -21.10
C ASP A 523 11.93 -0.39 -22.33
N THR A 524 12.19 0.91 -22.30
CA THR A 524 11.87 1.85 -23.38
C THR A 524 12.90 2.97 -23.40
N ASP A 525 13.29 3.37 -24.61
CA ASP A 525 14.24 4.45 -24.86
C ASP A 525 13.55 5.82 -24.91
N LEU A 526 12.31 5.85 -25.39
CA LEU A 526 11.52 7.07 -25.57
C LEU A 526 10.07 6.85 -25.13
N PHE A 527 9.63 7.66 -24.18
CA PHE A 527 8.27 7.69 -23.65
C PHE A 527 7.51 8.89 -24.24
N LEU A 528 6.43 8.64 -24.96
CA LEU A 528 5.59 9.70 -25.51
C LEU A 528 4.48 10.05 -24.52
N VAL A 529 4.12 11.31 -24.39
CA VAL A 529 3.09 11.80 -23.46
C VAL A 529 2.26 12.91 -24.09
N SER A 530 1.10 13.18 -23.49
CA SER A 530 0.11 14.15 -23.98
C SER A 530 0.37 15.57 -23.48
N SER A 531 1.07 15.74 -22.37
CA SER A 531 1.29 17.04 -21.71
C SER A 531 2.59 17.12 -20.92
N GLU A 532 3.00 18.34 -20.57
CA GLU A 532 4.08 18.59 -19.62
C GLU A 532 3.75 18.05 -18.22
N ARG A 533 2.47 18.06 -17.84
CA ARG A 533 2.03 17.48 -16.56
C ARG A 533 2.28 15.98 -16.52
N GLU A 534 1.94 15.28 -17.59
CA GLU A 534 2.21 13.85 -17.73
C GLU A 534 3.73 13.59 -17.80
N LYS A 535 4.49 14.41 -18.52
CA LYS A 535 5.97 14.33 -18.53
C LYS A 535 6.56 14.38 -17.13
N GLN A 536 6.06 15.27 -16.27
CA GLN A 536 6.49 15.37 -14.88
C GLN A 536 6.23 14.07 -14.11
N ILE A 537 5.08 13.41 -14.33
CA ILE A 537 4.75 12.11 -13.73
C ILE A 537 5.78 11.05 -14.15
N ILE A 538 6.10 10.96 -15.44
CA ILE A 538 7.05 9.96 -15.94
C ILE A 538 8.46 10.19 -15.38
N VAL A 539 8.87 11.45 -15.19
CA VAL A 539 10.18 11.79 -14.62
C VAL A 539 10.24 11.52 -13.11
N ASP A 540 9.28 12.02 -12.34
CA ASP A 540 9.35 11.99 -10.88
C ASP A 540 8.94 10.63 -10.27
N ASP A 541 7.85 10.07 -10.80
CA ASP A 541 7.25 8.87 -10.24
C ASP A 541 7.87 7.61 -10.84
N LEU A 542 7.98 7.56 -12.17
CA LEU A 542 8.50 6.40 -12.92
C LEU A 542 10.03 6.41 -13.00
N GLY A 543 10.68 7.58 -12.83
CA GLY A 543 12.13 7.70 -12.71
C GLY A 543 12.89 7.78 -14.03
N TYR A 544 12.25 8.24 -15.10
CA TYR A 544 12.89 8.54 -16.38
C TYR A 544 13.58 9.90 -16.36
N ARG A 545 14.51 10.13 -17.28
CA ARG A 545 15.13 11.45 -17.47
C ARG A 545 14.25 12.34 -18.35
N PRO A 546 14.29 13.67 -18.18
CA PRO A 546 13.50 14.58 -19.00
C PRO A 546 13.71 14.45 -20.51
N GLU A 547 14.92 14.05 -20.95
CA GLU A 547 15.23 13.82 -22.37
C GLU A 547 14.70 12.48 -22.92
N GLU A 548 14.25 11.56 -22.06
CA GLU A 548 13.66 10.27 -22.44
C GLU A 548 12.13 10.37 -22.58
N VAL A 549 11.56 11.56 -22.37
CA VAL A 549 10.12 11.81 -22.37
C VAL A 549 9.79 13.00 -23.27
N ALA A 550 8.95 12.76 -24.28
CA ALA A 550 8.57 13.76 -25.27
C ALA A 550 7.07 14.05 -25.22
N VAL A 551 6.73 15.35 -25.19
CA VAL A 551 5.34 15.82 -25.28
C VAL A 551 4.99 15.95 -26.76
N THR A 552 4.26 14.97 -27.28
CA THR A 552 3.87 14.91 -28.70
C THR A 552 2.36 14.93 -28.90
N GLY A 553 1.60 14.59 -27.86
CA GLY A 553 0.24 14.08 -28.00
C GLY A 553 0.25 12.60 -28.42
N LEU A 554 -0.94 11.99 -28.47
CA LEU A 554 -1.13 10.59 -28.85
C LEU A 554 -1.60 10.50 -30.31
N ALA A 555 -1.17 9.48 -31.04
CA ALA A 555 -1.49 9.34 -32.48
C ALA A 555 -3.01 9.31 -32.75
N ARG A 556 -3.79 8.69 -31.86
CA ARG A 556 -5.27 8.65 -31.99
C ARG A 556 -5.93 10.03 -31.88
N PHE A 557 -5.24 11.03 -31.34
CA PHE A 557 -5.78 12.38 -31.24
C PHE A 557 -5.90 13.07 -32.59
N ASP A 558 -5.18 12.61 -33.61
CA ASP A 558 -5.30 13.15 -34.97
C ASP A 558 -6.70 13.01 -35.53
N THR A 559 -7.39 11.93 -35.16
CA THR A 559 -8.79 11.72 -35.51
C THR A 559 -9.72 12.19 -34.41
N LEU A 560 -9.34 12.18 -33.12
CA LEU A 560 -10.21 12.65 -32.02
C LEU A 560 -10.79 14.06 -32.29
N PHE A 561 -9.97 14.97 -32.82
CA PHE A 561 -10.38 16.34 -33.14
C PHE A 561 -10.95 16.52 -34.56
N ASP A 562 -11.08 15.44 -35.34
CA ASP A 562 -11.82 15.50 -36.60
C ASP A 562 -13.32 15.72 -36.30
N GLY A 563 -13.89 16.81 -36.82
CA GLY A 563 -15.29 17.16 -36.65
C GLY A 563 -16.24 16.41 -37.58
N ARG A 564 -15.84 15.23 -38.10
CA ARG A 564 -16.62 14.52 -39.14
C ARG A 564 -17.80 13.73 -38.54
N GLU A 565 -17.74 13.38 -37.27
CA GLU A 565 -18.82 12.71 -36.55
C GLU A 565 -19.74 13.73 -35.89
N ALA A 566 -21.04 13.64 -36.18
CA ALA A 566 -22.03 14.52 -35.56
C ALA A 566 -22.25 14.13 -34.08
N ALA A 567 -22.08 15.09 -33.18
CA ALA A 567 -22.47 14.92 -31.78
C ALA A 567 -23.98 14.66 -31.68
N ARG A 568 -24.37 13.77 -30.76
CA ARG A 568 -25.75 13.52 -30.34
C ARG A 568 -25.96 14.23 -29.01
N PRO A 569 -26.60 15.42 -29.00
CA PRO A 569 -26.67 16.26 -27.81
C PRO A 569 -27.34 15.60 -26.59
N GLY A 570 -28.19 14.59 -26.82
CA GLY A 570 -28.88 13.83 -25.78
C GLY A 570 -28.24 12.48 -25.43
N GLN A 571 -26.98 12.18 -25.75
CA GLN A 571 -26.40 10.87 -25.38
C GLN A 571 -25.48 10.96 -24.16
N VAL A 572 -25.78 10.20 -23.12
CA VAL A 572 -24.92 10.00 -21.93
C VAL A 572 -24.14 8.69 -22.10
N LEU A 573 -22.81 8.75 -22.11
CA LEU A 573 -21.97 7.56 -22.17
C LEU A 573 -21.54 7.14 -20.77
N ILE A 574 -21.66 5.86 -20.45
CA ILE A 574 -21.25 5.31 -19.15
C ILE A 574 -20.19 4.24 -19.41
N MET A 575 -18.98 4.45 -18.88
CA MET A 575 -17.82 3.58 -19.08
C MET A 575 -17.14 3.26 -17.73
N PRO A 576 -17.57 2.21 -17.02
CA PRO A 576 -16.95 1.81 -15.77
C PRO A 576 -15.64 1.03 -16.00
N THR A 577 -14.69 1.16 -15.07
CA THR A 577 -13.42 0.41 -15.10
C THR A 577 -13.61 -0.99 -14.49
N TRP A 578 -12.84 -2.01 -14.88
CA TRP A 578 -12.93 -3.33 -14.23
C TRP A 578 -12.25 -3.38 -12.85
N ARG A 579 -12.75 -4.23 -11.94
CA ARG A 579 -12.18 -4.46 -10.60
C ARG A 579 -11.43 -5.79 -10.53
N GLU A 580 -10.11 -5.74 -10.33
CA GLU A 580 -9.23 -6.92 -10.30
C GLU A 580 -9.60 -7.99 -9.24
N TRP A 581 -10.40 -7.62 -8.23
CA TRP A 581 -10.83 -8.52 -7.14
C TRP A 581 -12.16 -9.25 -7.39
N LEU A 582 -12.90 -8.94 -8.45
CA LEU A 582 -14.16 -9.60 -8.80
C LEU A 582 -13.87 -10.80 -9.70
N GLN A 583 -13.42 -11.91 -9.10
CA GLN A 583 -12.91 -13.05 -9.88
C GLN A 583 -13.93 -14.16 -10.18
N ASN A 584 -15.12 -14.09 -9.57
CA ASN A 584 -16.20 -15.05 -9.81
C ASN A 584 -17.56 -14.35 -9.73
N GLU A 585 -18.59 -15.04 -10.21
CA GLU A 585 -19.97 -14.55 -10.33
C GLU A 585 -20.58 -14.16 -8.98
N ALA A 586 -20.48 -15.02 -7.96
CA ALA A 586 -21.04 -14.71 -6.64
C ALA A 586 -20.42 -13.43 -6.05
N ALA A 587 -19.08 -13.31 -6.13
CA ALA A 587 -18.36 -12.13 -5.69
C ALA A 587 -18.67 -10.88 -6.52
N PHE A 588 -19.11 -11.04 -7.78
CA PHE A 588 -19.53 -9.93 -8.63
C PHE A 588 -20.94 -9.45 -8.26
N LEU A 589 -21.91 -10.36 -8.18
CA LEU A 589 -23.32 -10.04 -7.90
C LEU A 589 -23.54 -9.47 -6.50
N ASP A 590 -22.74 -9.88 -5.51
CA ASP A 590 -22.76 -9.36 -4.13
C ASP A 590 -21.89 -8.09 -3.95
N SER A 591 -21.27 -7.59 -5.02
CA SER A 591 -20.34 -6.46 -4.90
C SER A 591 -21.04 -5.12 -4.88
N GLU A 592 -20.52 -4.19 -4.06
CA GLU A 592 -20.87 -2.76 -4.15
C GLU A 592 -20.73 -2.24 -5.59
N TYR A 593 -19.73 -2.70 -6.35
CA TYR A 593 -19.56 -2.33 -7.75
C TYR A 593 -20.80 -2.65 -8.60
N PHE A 594 -21.32 -3.87 -8.50
CA PHE A 594 -22.51 -4.28 -9.24
C PHE A 594 -23.73 -3.45 -8.81
N HIS A 595 -23.99 -3.36 -7.51
CA HIS A 595 -25.12 -2.62 -6.97
C HIS A 595 -25.10 -1.15 -7.40
N ARG A 596 -23.97 -0.44 -7.25
CA ARG A 596 -23.87 1.00 -7.56
C ARG A 596 -24.17 1.34 -9.02
N TRP A 597 -23.72 0.50 -9.97
CA TRP A 597 -24.03 0.71 -11.39
C TRP A 597 -25.47 0.34 -11.70
N THR A 598 -25.97 -0.77 -11.17
CA THR A 598 -27.37 -1.18 -11.34
C THR A 598 -28.34 -0.14 -10.78
N ASP A 599 -28.05 0.42 -9.60
CA ASP A 599 -28.83 1.46 -8.93
C ASP A 599 -28.90 2.74 -9.77
N LEU A 600 -27.80 3.14 -10.42
CA LEU A 600 -27.81 4.26 -11.35
C LEU A 600 -28.74 4.01 -12.53
N LEU A 601 -28.58 2.85 -13.19
CA LEU A 601 -29.35 2.53 -14.40
C LEU A 601 -30.86 2.41 -14.09
N HIS A 602 -31.23 1.95 -12.90
CA HIS A 602 -32.63 1.78 -12.47
C HIS A 602 -33.18 2.92 -11.62
N SER A 603 -32.41 3.98 -11.39
CA SER A 603 -32.86 5.13 -10.60
C SER A 603 -33.99 5.87 -11.30
N ASP A 604 -35.16 5.96 -10.66
CA ASP A 604 -36.30 6.75 -11.16
C ASP A 604 -35.89 8.19 -11.49
N ARG A 605 -35.02 8.78 -10.65
CA ARG A 605 -34.50 10.13 -10.84
C ARG A 605 -33.61 10.22 -12.08
N PHE A 606 -32.72 9.25 -12.30
CA PHE A 606 -31.89 9.23 -13.50
C PHE A 606 -32.74 9.06 -14.76
N GLN A 607 -33.74 8.18 -14.72
CA GLN A 607 -34.68 7.96 -15.81
C GLN A 607 -35.50 9.22 -16.13
N GLN A 608 -35.93 9.95 -15.10
CA GLN A 608 -36.61 11.24 -15.26
C GLN A 608 -35.68 12.27 -15.90
N VAL A 609 -34.42 12.39 -15.46
CA VAL A 609 -33.42 13.28 -16.07
C VAL A 609 -33.21 12.95 -17.54
N LEU A 610 -33.06 11.67 -17.91
CA LEU A 610 -32.95 11.28 -19.31
C LEU A 610 -34.20 11.69 -20.10
N THR A 611 -35.39 11.47 -19.55
CA THR A 611 -36.67 11.84 -20.19
C THR A 611 -36.79 13.36 -20.39
N ASP A 612 -36.52 14.15 -19.35
CA ASP A 612 -36.66 15.61 -19.36
C ASP A 612 -35.76 16.27 -20.41
N HIS A 613 -34.58 15.69 -20.64
CA HIS A 613 -33.62 16.16 -21.63
C HIS A 613 -33.76 15.48 -23.01
N GLY A 614 -34.71 14.56 -23.19
CA GLY A 614 -34.84 13.76 -24.41
C GLY A 614 -33.56 12.96 -24.73
N ALA A 615 -32.92 12.47 -23.68
CA ALA A 615 -31.62 11.83 -23.71
C ALA A 615 -31.70 10.29 -23.60
N GLU A 616 -30.65 9.61 -24.04
CA GLU A 616 -30.44 8.16 -23.91
C GLU A 616 -29.07 7.89 -23.29
N ALA A 617 -28.95 6.82 -22.51
CA ALA A 617 -27.68 6.38 -21.97
C ALA A 617 -27.10 5.20 -22.78
N VAL A 618 -25.78 5.18 -22.96
CA VAL A 618 -25.03 4.05 -23.53
C VAL A 618 -24.14 3.47 -22.44
N PHE A 619 -24.40 2.24 -22.03
CA PHE A 619 -23.62 1.53 -21.01
C PHE A 619 -22.61 0.59 -21.67
N HIS A 620 -21.34 0.98 -21.70
CA HIS A 620 -20.29 0.21 -22.38
C HIS A 620 -19.63 -0.78 -21.41
N LEU A 621 -19.84 -2.08 -21.66
CA LEU A 621 -19.36 -3.17 -20.81
C LEU A 621 -17.86 -3.43 -21.01
N HIS A 622 -17.17 -3.65 -19.89
CA HIS A 622 -15.85 -4.27 -19.92
C HIS A 622 -15.98 -5.75 -20.34
N PRO A 623 -15.00 -6.36 -21.06
CA PRO A 623 -15.07 -7.77 -21.49
C PRO A 623 -15.43 -8.77 -20.38
N ASN A 624 -14.86 -8.59 -19.19
CA ASN A 624 -15.14 -9.44 -18.02
C ASN A 624 -16.58 -9.30 -17.48
N MET A 625 -17.34 -8.30 -17.93
CA MET A 625 -18.75 -8.11 -17.58
C MET A 625 -19.71 -8.73 -18.59
N ARG A 626 -19.20 -9.23 -19.73
CA ARG A 626 -20.02 -9.72 -20.85
C ARG A 626 -21.04 -10.77 -20.41
N MET A 627 -20.61 -11.71 -19.57
CA MET A 627 -21.49 -12.77 -19.05
C MET A 627 -22.61 -12.26 -18.14
N PHE A 628 -22.55 -10.99 -17.71
CA PHE A 628 -23.54 -10.35 -16.83
C PHE A 628 -24.35 -9.26 -17.55
N ALA A 629 -24.26 -9.17 -18.88
CA ALA A 629 -24.89 -8.09 -19.65
C ALA A 629 -26.40 -7.97 -19.41
N GLU A 630 -27.10 -9.09 -19.20
CA GLU A 630 -28.54 -9.13 -18.95
C GLU A 630 -28.96 -8.37 -17.68
N HIS A 631 -28.07 -8.29 -16.68
CA HIS A 631 -28.34 -7.58 -15.42
C HIS A 631 -28.32 -6.05 -15.54
N PHE A 632 -27.83 -5.51 -16.66
CA PHE A 632 -27.70 -4.07 -16.89
C PHE A 632 -28.79 -3.49 -17.81
N SER A 633 -29.83 -4.27 -18.11
CA SER A 633 -30.95 -3.81 -18.95
C SER A 633 -31.83 -2.83 -18.17
N ALA A 634 -32.02 -1.62 -18.71
CA ALA A 634 -32.89 -0.60 -18.12
C ALA A 634 -33.57 0.25 -19.21
N PRO A 635 -34.72 0.90 -18.92
CA PRO A 635 -35.34 1.85 -19.83
C PRO A 635 -34.36 2.97 -20.22
N HIS A 636 -34.45 3.46 -21.46
CA HIS A 636 -33.56 4.52 -21.99
C HIS A 636 -32.04 4.23 -21.92
N VAL A 637 -31.63 3.00 -21.60
CA VAL A 637 -30.24 2.56 -21.57
C VAL A 637 -29.99 1.53 -22.67
N ARG A 638 -28.95 1.75 -23.46
CA ARG A 638 -28.44 0.81 -24.44
C ARG A 638 -27.10 0.23 -23.98
N THR A 639 -27.07 -1.07 -23.73
CA THR A 639 -25.84 -1.79 -23.37
C THR A 639 -25.05 -2.11 -24.64
N VAL A 640 -23.73 -1.87 -24.60
CA VAL A 640 -22.80 -2.12 -25.73
C VAL A 640 -21.61 -2.94 -25.22
N GLU A 641 -21.26 -4.00 -25.95
CA GLU A 641 -20.09 -4.82 -25.65
C GLU A 641 -18.83 -4.28 -26.35
N GLN A 642 -17.65 -4.55 -25.76
CA GLN A 642 -16.38 -4.16 -26.37
C GLN A 642 -16.21 -4.83 -27.75
N GLY A 643 -16.00 -4.02 -28.79
CA GLY A 643 -15.80 -4.45 -30.17
C GLY A 643 -17.00 -4.23 -31.08
N GLU A 644 -18.20 -4.01 -30.53
CA GLU A 644 -19.41 -3.69 -31.31
C GLU A 644 -19.35 -2.28 -31.91
N GLU A 645 -18.80 -1.33 -31.16
CA GLU A 645 -18.59 0.05 -31.59
C GLU A 645 -17.20 0.57 -31.19
N SER A 646 -16.62 1.44 -32.02
CA SER A 646 -15.35 2.10 -31.71
C SER A 646 -15.50 3.07 -30.54
N VAL A 647 -14.60 2.96 -29.55
CA VAL A 647 -14.54 3.89 -28.41
C VAL A 647 -14.44 5.34 -28.87
N GLN A 648 -13.55 5.64 -29.83
CA GLN A 648 -13.38 7.00 -30.38
C GLN A 648 -14.69 7.56 -30.95
N ARG A 649 -15.48 6.73 -31.63
CA ARG A 649 -16.78 7.13 -32.18
C ARG A 649 -17.78 7.43 -31.06
N MET A 650 -17.88 6.59 -30.04
CA MET A 650 -18.74 6.85 -28.88
C MET A 650 -18.37 8.16 -28.18
N LEU A 651 -17.08 8.42 -27.93
CA LEU A 651 -16.63 9.68 -27.32
C LEU A 651 -17.02 10.93 -28.14
N LYS A 652 -16.90 10.85 -29.48
CA LYS A 652 -17.32 11.95 -30.37
C LYS A 652 -18.82 12.16 -30.39
N GLN A 653 -19.61 11.08 -30.32
CA GLN A 653 -21.07 11.14 -30.40
C GLN A 653 -21.74 11.55 -29.10
N SER A 654 -21.23 11.14 -27.93
CA SER A 654 -21.88 11.40 -26.66
C SER A 654 -21.66 12.84 -26.16
N ALA A 655 -22.61 13.39 -25.41
CA ALA A 655 -22.56 14.74 -24.84
C ALA A 655 -21.96 14.76 -23.43
N VAL A 656 -22.23 13.73 -22.63
CA VAL A 656 -21.74 13.58 -21.25
C VAL A 656 -21.09 12.21 -21.08
N LEU A 657 -20.00 12.13 -20.33
CA LEU A 657 -19.36 10.87 -19.93
C LEU A 657 -19.48 10.67 -18.41
N VAL A 658 -19.98 9.52 -18.01
CA VAL A 658 -19.89 9.00 -16.64
C VAL A 658 -18.84 7.89 -16.63
N THR A 659 -17.80 8.06 -15.84
CA THR A 659 -16.74 7.05 -15.66
C THR A 659 -16.26 7.07 -14.21
N ASP A 660 -15.19 6.34 -13.87
CA ASP A 660 -14.69 6.22 -12.51
C ASP A 660 -13.18 6.50 -12.42
N TYR A 661 -12.33 5.58 -12.87
CA TYR A 661 -10.87 5.68 -12.81
C TYR A 661 -10.21 5.57 -14.20
N SER A 662 -11.01 5.70 -15.27
CA SER A 662 -10.55 5.53 -16.64
C SER A 662 -9.86 6.78 -17.18
N SER A 663 -8.75 6.58 -17.89
CA SER A 663 -8.06 7.65 -18.64
C SER A 663 -8.92 8.21 -19.78
N VAL A 664 -9.96 7.49 -20.22
CA VAL A 664 -10.92 7.96 -21.23
C VAL A 664 -11.62 9.27 -20.82
N GLY A 665 -11.73 9.54 -19.52
CA GLY A 665 -12.23 10.83 -19.04
C GLY A 665 -11.40 12.01 -19.54
N ALA A 666 -10.07 11.87 -19.64
CA ALA A 666 -9.21 12.90 -20.21
C ALA A 666 -9.51 13.12 -21.70
N ASP A 667 -9.51 12.05 -22.51
CA ASP A 667 -9.84 12.09 -23.93
C ASP A 667 -11.19 12.79 -24.20
N PHE A 668 -12.23 12.48 -23.40
CA PHE A 668 -13.55 13.09 -23.53
C PHE A 668 -13.55 14.57 -23.17
N SER A 669 -12.85 14.94 -22.09
CA SER A 669 -12.71 16.34 -21.68
C SER A 669 -11.97 17.20 -22.71
N PHE A 670 -11.07 16.61 -23.50
CA PHE A 670 -10.39 17.30 -24.60
C PHE A 670 -11.35 17.70 -25.72
N LEU A 671 -12.55 17.12 -25.81
CA LEU A 671 -13.58 17.57 -26.74
C LEU A 671 -14.38 18.77 -26.21
N GLY A 672 -14.04 19.32 -25.04
CA GLY A 672 -14.80 20.38 -24.37
C GLY A 672 -16.11 19.89 -23.75
N LYS A 673 -16.19 18.58 -23.46
CA LYS A 673 -17.40 17.91 -22.98
C LYS A 673 -17.30 17.54 -21.50
N SER A 674 -18.45 17.50 -20.84
CA SER A 674 -18.57 17.24 -19.40
C SER A 674 -18.31 15.77 -19.06
N VAL A 675 -17.47 15.54 -18.06
CA VAL A 675 -17.19 14.22 -17.47
C VAL A 675 -17.62 14.22 -16.02
N VAL A 676 -18.23 13.15 -15.53
CA VAL A 676 -18.54 12.94 -14.10
C VAL A 676 -17.86 11.64 -13.64
N TYR A 677 -17.09 11.72 -12.55
CA TYR A 677 -16.31 10.61 -12.00
C TYR A 677 -17.02 9.97 -10.80
N TYR A 678 -17.60 8.79 -10.96
CA TYR A 678 -18.27 8.02 -9.91
C TYR A 678 -17.30 7.07 -9.18
N GLN A 679 -16.73 7.54 -8.07
CA GLN A 679 -15.62 6.87 -7.36
C GLN A 679 -16.01 6.46 -5.94
N PHE A 680 -17.02 5.60 -5.81
CA PHE A 680 -17.52 5.08 -4.52
C PHE A 680 -16.49 4.21 -3.79
N ASP A 681 -15.66 3.46 -4.52
CA ASP A 681 -14.71 2.48 -3.97
C ASP A 681 -13.24 2.95 -3.97
N ALA A 682 -13.00 4.26 -3.96
CA ALA A 682 -11.67 4.86 -4.16
C ALA A 682 -10.62 4.35 -3.17
N GLY A 683 -10.99 4.17 -1.90
CA GLY A 683 -10.09 3.66 -0.87
C GLY A 683 -9.55 2.25 -1.16
N ARG A 684 -10.33 1.42 -1.87
CA ARG A 684 -9.93 0.07 -2.29
C ARG A 684 -9.21 0.08 -3.63
N PHE A 685 -9.75 0.79 -4.63
CA PHE A 685 -9.19 0.83 -5.97
C PHE A 685 -7.82 1.53 -6.02
N LEU A 686 -7.69 2.67 -5.34
CA LEU A 686 -6.49 3.51 -5.29
C LEU A 686 -5.66 3.25 -4.04
N ARG A 687 -5.65 2.01 -3.53
CA ARG A 687 -4.83 1.61 -2.38
C ARG A 687 -3.34 1.98 -2.53
N ASP A 688 -2.84 1.91 -3.76
CA ASP A 688 -1.45 2.26 -4.09
C ASP A 688 -1.25 3.76 -4.41
N GLY A 689 -2.33 4.55 -4.42
CA GLY A 689 -2.37 5.99 -4.70
C GLY A 689 -2.69 6.35 -6.16
N ALA A 690 -2.77 7.66 -6.41
CA ALA A 690 -2.91 8.30 -7.72
C ALA A 690 -1.64 9.08 -8.10
N HIS A 691 -1.42 9.39 -9.39
CA HIS A 691 -0.31 10.27 -9.81
C HIS A 691 -0.65 11.76 -9.71
N ILE A 692 -1.94 12.09 -9.85
CA ILE A 692 -2.49 13.44 -9.69
C ILE A 692 -3.31 13.53 -8.40
N ASP A 693 -3.50 14.73 -7.90
CA ASP A 693 -4.53 15.02 -6.91
C ASP A 693 -5.91 14.99 -7.57
N LEU A 694 -6.72 14.00 -7.20
CA LEU A 694 -8.02 13.77 -7.83
C LEU A 694 -9.03 14.89 -7.54
N ASP A 695 -8.83 15.66 -6.47
CA ASP A 695 -9.77 16.73 -6.11
C ASP A 695 -9.49 18.04 -6.86
N SER A 696 -8.24 18.26 -7.26
CA SER A 696 -7.81 19.52 -7.90
C SER A 696 -7.36 19.37 -9.35
N GLU A 697 -7.13 18.16 -9.85
CA GLU A 697 -6.59 17.92 -11.20
C GLU A 697 -7.47 17.04 -12.11
N LEU A 698 -8.58 16.48 -11.61
CA LEU A 698 -9.52 15.72 -12.47
C LEU A 698 -10.33 16.68 -13.37
N PRO A 699 -10.49 16.40 -14.68
CA PRO A 699 -11.26 17.24 -15.59
C PRO A 699 -12.78 17.00 -15.51
N GLY A 700 -13.30 16.85 -14.29
CA GLY A 700 -14.72 16.65 -14.01
C GLY A 700 -15.00 16.45 -12.53
N PRO A 701 -16.24 16.69 -12.04
CA PRO A 701 -16.59 16.46 -10.65
C PRO A 701 -16.44 14.98 -10.27
N ARG A 702 -15.89 14.77 -9.08
CA ARG A 702 -15.83 13.46 -8.42
C ARG A 702 -16.97 13.34 -7.41
N VAL A 703 -17.69 12.22 -7.46
CA VAL A 703 -18.84 11.91 -6.60
C VAL A 703 -18.76 10.45 -6.13
N ALA A 704 -19.23 10.18 -4.92
CA ALA A 704 -19.24 8.84 -4.33
C ALA A 704 -20.66 8.28 -4.12
N ALA A 705 -21.68 9.14 -4.15
CA ALA A 705 -23.08 8.78 -3.93
C ALA A 705 -23.94 8.99 -5.19
N LEU A 706 -25.05 8.25 -5.28
CA LEU A 706 -25.94 8.23 -6.43
C LEU A 706 -26.64 9.57 -6.68
N ASP A 707 -27.19 10.21 -5.65
CA ASP A 707 -27.92 11.47 -5.82
C ASP A 707 -27.03 12.63 -6.33
N PRO A 708 -25.84 12.87 -5.76
CA PRO A 708 -24.89 13.80 -6.33
C PRO A 708 -24.51 13.46 -7.78
N LEU A 709 -24.36 12.17 -8.11
CA LEU A 709 -24.06 11.74 -9.48
C LEU A 709 -25.17 12.14 -10.45
N VAL A 710 -26.43 11.81 -10.15
CA VAL A 710 -27.57 12.15 -11.01
C VAL A 710 -27.71 13.67 -11.15
N SER A 711 -27.49 14.42 -10.06
CA SER A 711 -27.49 15.90 -10.08
C SER A 711 -26.43 16.46 -11.03
N ARG A 712 -25.20 15.93 -11.00
CA ARG A 712 -24.11 16.37 -11.89
C ARG A 712 -24.35 16.01 -13.34
N ILE A 713 -25.03 14.90 -13.62
CA ILE A 713 -25.42 14.53 -14.99
C ILE A 713 -26.48 15.50 -15.52
N ASP A 714 -27.52 15.81 -14.73
CA ASP A 714 -28.55 16.80 -15.09
C ASP A 714 -27.93 18.18 -15.37
N GLU A 715 -27.10 18.70 -14.45
CA GLU A 715 -26.36 19.95 -14.65
C GLU A 715 -25.53 19.95 -15.94
N ALA A 716 -24.91 18.82 -16.28
CA ALA A 716 -24.12 18.69 -17.51
C ALA A 716 -25.02 18.72 -18.76
N LEU A 717 -26.17 18.03 -18.74
CA LEU A 717 -27.14 18.04 -19.83
C LEU A 717 -27.79 19.42 -20.02
N GLN A 718 -28.10 20.13 -18.94
CA GLN A 718 -28.58 21.53 -18.98
C GLN A 718 -27.60 22.47 -19.70
N ARG A 719 -26.29 22.20 -19.62
CA ARG A 719 -25.23 22.91 -20.36
C ARG A 719 -25.00 22.36 -21.78
N GLY A 720 -25.86 21.48 -22.27
CA GLY A 720 -25.71 20.80 -23.57
C GLY A 720 -24.49 19.88 -23.64
N GLY A 721 -24.02 19.37 -22.50
CA GLY A 721 -22.80 18.57 -22.38
C GLY A 721 -21.51 19.38 -22.31
N THR A 722 -21.55 20.71 -22.33
CA THR A 722 -20.33 21.55 -22.29
C THR A 722 -19.65 21.48 -20.93
N ILE A 723 -18.32 21.31 -20.92
CA ILE A 723 -17.49 21.32 -19.70
C ILE A 723 -17.51 22.72 -19.03
N SER A 724 -17.41 22.79 -17.71
CA SER A 724 -17.28 24.08 -17.01
C SER A 724 -15.87 24.68 -17.18
N ALA A 725 -15.72 25.99 -16.93
CA ALA A 725 -14.44 26.68 -17.04
C ALA A 725 -13.35 26.08 -16.14
N ASP A 726 -13.69 25.71 -14.90
CA ASP A 726 -12.76 25.12 -13.95
C ASP A 726 -12.23 23.77 -14.44
N TYR A 727 -13.14 22.88 -14.87
CA TYR A 727 -12.79 21.56 -15.39
C TYR A 727 -12.10 21.64 -16.77
N ALA A 728 -12.39 22.67 -17.58
CA ALA A 728 -11.66 22.94 -18.81
C ALA A 728 -10.19 23.28 -18.52
N SER A 729 -9.93 24.13 -17.52
CA SER A 729 -8.56 24.47 -17.12
C SER A 729 -7.79 23.25 -16.61
N GLN A 730 -8.45 22.31 -15.93
CA GLN A 730 -7.84 21.04 -15.49
C GLN A 730 -7.57 20.12 -16.68
N ALA A 731 -8.50 20.03 -17.64
CA ALA A 731 -8.29 19.28 -18.88
C ALA A 731 -7.10 19.81 -19.68
N ASP A 732 -6.95 21.14 -19.77
CA ASP A 732 -5.84 21.79 -20.48
C ASP A 732 -4.46 21.49 -19.87
N GLN A 733 -4.37 21.17 -18.58
CA GLN A 733 -3.11 20.72 -17.99
C GLN A 733 -2.71 19.32 -18.46
N LEU A 734 -3.66 18.51 -18.91
CA LEU A 734 -3.46 17.13 -19.36
C LEU A 734 -3.24 17.01 -20.88
N ILE A 735 -3.33 18.10 -21.64
CA ILE A 735 -3.08 18.12 -23.09
C ILE A 735 -2.28 19.35 -23.53
N ALA A 736 -1.20 19.14 -24.29
CA ALA A 736 -0.39 20.22 -24.86
C ALA A 736 -0.82 20.60 -26.29
N HIS A 737 -1.35 19.66 -27.06
CA HIS A 737 -1.65 19.84 -28.48
C HIS A 737 -3.07 19.38 -28.82
N ARG A 738 -3.90 20.32 -29.30
CA ARG A 738 -5.29 20.10 -29.75
C ARG A 738 -5.36 20.28 -31.28
N ASP A 739 -4.61 19.45 -32.00
CA ASP A 739 -4.49 19.50 -33.46
C ASP A 739 -4.42 18.08 -34.05
N SER A 740 -4.30 17.99 -35.37
CA SER A 740 -4.18 16.72 -36.10
C SER A 740 -2.75 16.42 -36.59
N GLN A 741 -1.73 16.89 -35.87
CA GLN A 741 -0.30 16.73 -36.21
C GLN A 741 0.44 15.90 -35.15
N ASN A 742 -0.26 15.11 -34.35
CA ASN A 742 0.35 14.27 -33.31
C ASN A 742 1.20 13.18 -33.95
N SER A 743 0.71 12.47 -34.98
CA SER A 743 1.50 11.43 -35.65
C SER A 743 2.76 11.99 -36.33
N GLU A 744 2.71 13.19 -36.89
CA GLU A 744 3.87 13.87 -37.47
C GLU A 744 4.93 14.17 -36.40
N ARG A 745 4.52 14.75 -35.25
CA ARG A 745 5.42 14.98 -34.10
C ARG A 745 6.01 13.68 -33.57
N ILE A 746 5.20 12.62 -33.51
CA ILE A 746 5.67 11.29 -33.08
C ILE A 746 6.74 10.77 -34.03
N PHE A 747 6.53 10.88 -35.35
CA PHE A 747 7.50 10.48 -36.36
C PHE A 747 8.83 11.24 -36.19
N ASP A 748 8.79 12.57 -36.14
CA ASP A 748 9.97 13.43 -36.02
C ASP A 748 10.83 13.10 -34.80
N ILE A 749 10.19 12.84 -33.65
CA ILE A 749 10.88 12.51 -32.41
C ILE A 749 11.38 11.06 -32.43
N ALA A 750 10.57 10.12 -32.92
CA ALA A 750 10.95 8.72 -33.00
C ALA A 750 12.14 8.50 -33.94
N GLU A 751 12.17 9.19 -35.10
CA GLU A 751 13.26 9.13 -36.07
C GLU A 751 14.60 9.57 -35.43
N ARG A 752 14.57 10.63 -34.62
CA ARG A 752 15.77 11.16 -33.94
C ARG A 752 16.12 10.43 -32.65
N ALA A 753 15.30 9.48 -32.20
CA ALA A 753 15.55 8.73 -30.98
C ALA A 753 16.74 7.77 -31.16
N HIS A 754 17.50 7.59 -30.08
CA HIS A 754 18.67 6.72 -30.07
C HIS A 754 18.59 5.73 -28.91
N HIS A 755 19.02 4.50 -29.14
CA HIS A 755 19.08 3.50 -28.09
C HIS A 755 20.09 3.92 -27.01
N ARG A 756 19.70 3.83 -25.73
CA ARG A 756 20.55 4.26 -24.62
C ARG A 756 20.80 3.11 -23.66
N LYS A 757 22.05 2.65 -23.62
CA LYS A 757 22.48 1.58 -22.69
C LYS A 757 22.19 1.97 -21.24
N ASN A 758 21.39 1.15 -20.57
CA ASN A 758 21.03 1.29 -19.17
C ASN A 758 22.28 1.46 -18.27
N SER A 759 22.25 2.46 -17.39
CA SER A 759 23.34 2.72 -16.45
C SER A 759 23.49 1.56 -15.45
N MET A 760 24.68 1.42 -14.85
CA MET A 760 24.90 0.43 -13.78
C MET A 760 23.95 0.64 -12.59
N LYS A 761 23.47 1.86 -12.36
CA LYS A 761 22.52 2.16 -11.28
C LYS A 761 21.10 1.68 -11.63
N GLU A 762 20.71 1.76 -12.90
CA GLU A 762 19.44 1.23 -13.42
C GLU A 762 19.45 -0.31 -13.41
N LYS A 763 20.51 -0.92 -13.95
CA LYS A 763 20.64 -2.39 -14.06
C LYS A 763 20.69 -3.12 -12.72
N TYR A 764 21.19 -2.47 -11.68
CA TYR A 764 21.31 -3.03 -10.32
C TYR A 764 20.44 -2.29 -9.30
N GLY A 765 19.45 -1.51 -9.75
CA GLY A 765 18.61 -0.67 -8.88
C GLY A 765 17.93 -1.46 -7.77
N GLU A 766 17.33 -2.61 -8.08
CA GLU A 766 16.68 -3.48 -7.09
C GLU A 766 17.69 -4.02 -6.05
N LEU A 767 18.88 -4.40 -6.49
CA LEU A 767 19.95 -4.89 -5.62
C LEU A 767 20.42 -3.79 -4.67
N LEU A 768 20.66 -2.58 -5.18
CA LEU A 768 21.05 -1.41 -4.39
C LEU A 768 19.96 -1.01 -3.40
N GLN A 769 18.69 -1.00 -3.83
CA GLN A 769 17.57 -0.73 -2.93
C GLN A 769 17.46 -1.78 -1.83
N SER A 770 17.61 -3.07 -2.16
CA SER A 770 17.58 -4.17 -1.20
C SER A 770 18.76 -4.09 -0.23
N ALA A 771 19.97 -3.84 -0.73
CA ALA A 771 21.17 -3.63 0.07
C ALA A 771 21.02 -2.42 1.00
N SER A 772 20.46 -1.30 0.51
CA SER A 772 20.22 -0.11 1.33
C SER A 772 19.21 -0.37 2.46
N ARG A 773 18.15 -1.14 2.19
CA ARG A 773 17.17 -1.56 3.20
C ARG A 773 17.81 -2.43 4.28
N VAL A 774 18.67 -3.37 3.89
CA VAL A 774 19.42 -4.21 4.82
C VAL A 774 20.42 -3.36 5.62
N ALA A 775 21.16 -2.47 4.96
CA ALA A 775 22.12 -1.58 5.59
C ALA A 775 21.46 -0.69 6.65
N ARG A 776 20.32 -0.06 6.34
CA ARG A 776 19.55 0.78 7.28
C ARG A 776 19.05 0.03 8.52
N ARG A 777 18.91 -1.29 8.46
CA ARG A 777 18.54 -2.14 9.61
C ARG A 777 19.72 -2.55 10.48
N ARG A 778 20.95 -2.36 10.02
CA ARG A 778 22.16 -2.69 10.80
C ARG A 778 22.33 -1.67 11.92
N ARG A 779 22.67 -2.15 13.13
CA ARG A 779 22.93 -1.30 14.32
C ARG A 779 24.00 -0.22 14.07
N GLN A 780 24.91 -0.43 13.13
CA GLN A 780 25.99 0.51 12.78
C GLN A 780 25.58 1.65 11.82
N TYR A 781 24.41 1.58 11.18
CA TYR A 781 24.01 2.58 10.17
C TYR A 781 23.96 4.01 10.73
N LEU A 782 23.23 4.22 11.83
CA LEU A 782 23.10 5.53 12.45
C LEU A 782 24.45 6.11 12.92
N PRO A 783 25.33 5.35 13.60
CA PRO A 783 26.69 5.81 13.88
C PRO A 783 27.48 6.25 12.64
N VAL A 784 27.40 5.51 11.53
CA VAL A 784 28.09 5.88 10.28
C VAL A 784 27.50 7.15 9.69
N MET A 785 26.17 7.26 9.64
CA MET A 785 25.51 8.47 9.13
C MET A 785 25.81 9.71 9.99
N ARG A 786 25.92 9.57 11.32
CA ARG A 786 26.34 10.66 12.21
C ARG A 786 27.76 11.16 11.91
N ARG A 787 28.68 10.23 11.62
CA ARG A 787 30.05 10.58 11.18
C ARG A 787 30.02 11.28 9.83
N LEU A 788 29.27 10.77 8.86
CA LEU A 788 29.11 11.40 7.55
C LEU A 788 28.47 12.78 7.65
N TYR A 789 27.43 12.95 8.46
CA TYR A 789 26.83 14.25 8.76
C TYR A 789 27.87 15.24 9.28
N SER A 790 28.72 14.81 10.22
CA SER A 790 29.80 15.65 10.76
C SER A 790 30.83 16.04 9.69
N VAL A 791 31.08 15.17 8.70
CA VAL A 791 31.92 15.47 7.53
C VAL A 791 31.22 16.44 6.58
N PHE A 792 29.95 16.21 6.26
CA PHE A 792 29.15 17.08 5.39
C PHE A 792 29.02 18.49 5.96
N LYS A 793 28.90 18.62 7.30
CA LYS A 793 28.84 19.92 7.98
C LYS A 793 30.13 20.74 7.84
N ARG A 794 31.27 20.12 7.49
CA ARG A 794 32.51 20.85 7.19
C ARG A 794 32.52 21.49 5.81
N LEU A 795 31.59 21.12 4.92
CA LEU A 795 31.42 21.77 3.63
C LEU A 795 30.70 23.12 3.80
N PRO A 796 30.85 24.06 2.84
CA PRO A 796 30.13 25.32 2.85
C PRO A 796 28.62 25.13 2.93
N ALA A 797 27.98 25.96 3.76
CA ALA A 797 26.52 26.07 3.82
C ALA A 797 25.97 26.54 2.46
N SER A 798 24.72 26.19 2.19
CA SER A 798 23.96 26.67 1.03
C SER A 798 22.94 27.68 1.54
N GLU A 799 23.17 28.96 1.26
CA GLU A 799 22.24 30.04 1.63
C GLU A 799 20.86 29.86 0.98
N ASP A 800 20.82 29.23 -0.20
CA ASP A 800 19.60 28.99 -0.99
C ASP A 800 18.90 27.66 -0.67
N LEU A 801 19.13 27.06 0.51
CA LEU A 801 18.59 25.75 0.86
C LEU A 801 17.71 25.78 2.12
N ILE A 802 16.46 25.38 1.95
CA ILE A 802 15.44 25.27 3.00
C ILE A 802 15.02 23.80 3.15
N VAL A 803 15.05 23.26 4.37
CA VAL A 803 14.60 21.90 4.68
C VAL A 803 13.33 21.96 5.53
N PHE A 804 12.27 21.30 5.07
CA PHE A 804 10.99 21.18 5.77
C PHE A 804 10.81 19.75 6.30
N GLU A 805 10.33 19.59 7.52
CA GLU A 805 9.93 18.29 8.08
C GLU A 805 8.69 18.43 8.97
N ALA A 806 7.60 17.74 8.63
CA ALA A 806 6.40 17.68 9.47
C ALA A 806 6.09 16.25 9.95
N GLY A 807 5.57 16.12 11.18
CA GLY A 807 5.09 14.85 11.74
C GLY A 807 6.15 13.75 11.73
N LEU A 808 7.42 14.09 12.00
CA LEU A 808 8.57 13.19 11.91
C LEU A 808 8.79 12.57 10.52
N GLY A 809 8.51 13.34 9.45
CA GLY A 809 8.60 12.92 8.06
C GLY A 809 7.48 11.97 7.63
N ARG A 810 6.34 12.01 8.33
CA ARG A 810 5.14 11.20 8.03
C ARG A 810 4.02 11.99 7.36
N GLN A 811 4.13 13.31 7.28
CA GLN A 811 3.15 14.16 6.61
C GLN A 811 3.84 15.30 5.86
N MET A 812 3.15 15.79 4.85
CA MET A 812 3.40 17.06 4.18
C MET A 812 2.17 17.93 4.43
N ASN A 813 2.05 18.37 5.69
CA ASN A 813 0.92 19.14 6.21
C ASN A 813 1.39 19.98 7.42
N ASP A 814 0.47 20.65 8.12
CA ASP A 814 0.71 21.50 9.29
C ASP A 814 1.48 22.79 8.94
N SER A 815 1.94 23.56 9.94
CA SER A 815 2.51 24.89 9.73
C SER A 815 3.72 24.92 8.79
N PRO A 816 4.61 23.89 8.76
CA PRO A 816 5.65 23.82 7.75
C PRO A 816 5.12 23.83 6.30
N LYS A 817 3.95 23.25 6.03
CA LYS A 817 3.37 23.19 4.67
C LYS A 817 2.84 24.55 4.26
N ALA A 818 2.09 25.23 5.13
CA ALA A 818 1.60 26.57 4.85
C ALA A 818 2.74 27.56 4.58
N ILE A 819 3.84 27.50 5.36
CA ILE A 819 5.05 28.32 5.10
C ILE A 819 5.66 28.01 3.73
N TYR A 820 5.71 26.73 3.36
CA TYR A 820 6.23 26.30 2.07
C TYR A 820 5.35 26.73 0.90
N ASP A 821 4.03 26.57 1.02
CA ASP A 821 3.08 26.99 -0.01
C ASP A 821 3.14 28.51 -0.20
N GLU A 822 3.29 29.27 0.89
CA GLU A 822 3.44 30.73 0.83
C GLU A 822 4.75 31.15 0.13
N LEU A 823 5.86 30.44 0.39
CA LEU A 823 7.11 30.66 -0.36
C LEU A 823 6.95 30.34 -1.84
N LEU A 824 6.18 29.30 -2.20
CA LEU A 824 5.88 29.00 -3.60
C LEU A 824 5.02 30.08 -4.24
N ARG A 825 3.96 30.53 -3.55
CA ARG A 825 3.06 31.59 -4.01
C ARG A 825 3.81 32.89 -4.33
N ARG A 826 4.81 33.24 -3.51
CA ARG A 826 5.68 34.40 -3.72
C ARG A 826 6.78 34.19 -4.78
N GLY A 827 6.85 33.02 -5.42
CA GLY A 827 7.85 32.73 -6.45
C GLY A 827 9.27 32.56 -5.90
N ASP A 828 9.43 32.09 -4.66
CA ASP A 828 10.74 31.93 -4.03
C ASP A 828 11.67 31.01 -4.84
N THR A 829 12.86 31.50 -5.16
CA THR A 829 13.81 30.82 -6.05
C THR A 829 14.72 29.81 -5.35
N ARG A 830 14.70 29.72 -4.02
CA ARG A 830 15.59 28.83 -3.24
C ARG A 830 15.20 27.37 -3.43
N THR A 831 16.16 26.47 -3.29
CA THR A 831 15.93 25.02 -3.30
C THR A 831 15.22 24.60 -2.02
N LYS A 832 14.09 23.92 -2.16
CA LYS A 832 13.28 23.43 -1.04
C LYS A 832 13.45 21.92 -0.94
N VAL A 833 13.66 21.40 0.26
CA VAL A 833 13.80 19.96 0.51
C VAL A 833 12.76 19.54 1.52
N TRP A 834 11.79 18.75 1.06
CA TRP A 834 10.75 18.21 1.92
C TRP A 834 11.13 16.83 2.43
N VAL A 835 11.20 16.66 3.75
CA VAL A 835 11.46 15.36 4.37
C VAL A 835 10.15 14.60 4.53
N TYR A 836 9.93 13.62 3.67
CA TYR A 836 8.73 12.78 3.71
C TYR A 836 9.03 11.36 3.25
N ASN A 837 8.44 10.39 3.94
CA ASN A 837 8.71 8.97 3.70
C ASN A 837 7.96 8.42 2.48
N ARG A 838 6.93 9.12 1.99
CA ARG A 838 6.22 8.83 0.74
C ARG A 838 6.77 9.72 -0.39
N LYS A 839 6.32 9.47 -1.63
CA LYS A 839 6.54 10.36 -2.77
C LYS A 839 5.26 11.17 -2.98
N PRO A 840 5.13 12.38 -2.43
CA PRO A 840 4.02 13.26 -2.76
C PRO A 840 4.24 13.82 -4.17
N HIS A 841 3.17 14.26 -4.79
CA HIS A 841 3.31 15.18 -5.92
C HIS A 841 3.80 16.54 -5.41
N VAL A 842 4.71 17.16 -6.16
CA VAL A 842 5.21 18.50 -5.88
C VAL A 842 5.33 19.27 -7.20
N ALA A 843 4.56 20.35 -7.33
CA ALA A 843 4.51 21.13 -8.57
C ALA A 843 5.80 21.92 -8.86
N ASP A 844 6.55 22.30 -7.83
CA ASP A 844 7.78 23.07 -7.97
C ASP A 844 8.99 22.20 -8.33
N SER A 845 9.54 22.40 -9.53
CA SER A 845 10.78 21.74 -10.02
C SER A 845 12.01 21.95 -9.12
N ARG A 846 12.02 22.97 -8.26
CA ARG A 846 13.09 23.24 -7.29
C ARG A 846 12.86 22.59 -5.93
N THR A 847 11.77 21.87 -5.77
CA THR A 847 11.48 21.11 -4.56
C THR A 847 11.89 19.65 -4.70
N ARG A 848 12.60 19.15 -3.68
CA ARG A 848 13.07 17.76 -3.63
C ARG A 848 12.49 17.04 -2.44
N VAL A 849 11.93 15.85 -2.66
CA VAL A 849 11.43 15.02 -1.56
C VAL A 849 12.48 13.99 -1.14
N VAL A 850 12.77 13.95 0.16
CA VAL A 850 13.82 13.10 0.73
C VAL A 850 13.28 12.23 1.86
N LYS A 851 13.61 10.93 1.84
CA LYS A 851 13.21 9.99 2.88
C LYS A 851 13.98 10.26 4.17
N LYS A 852 13.26 10.29 5.30
CA LYS A 852 13.88 10.50 6.62
C LYS A 852 14.96 9.44 6.90
N LEU A 853 16.06 9.87 7.52
CA LEU A 853 17.25 9.05 7.80
C LEU A 853 17.95 8.45 6.56
N SER A 854 17.68 8.91 5.33
CA SER A 854 18.49 8.55 4.16
C SER A 854 19.84 9.28 4.17
N PRO A 855 20.85 8.84 3.38
CA PRO A 855 22.09 9.61 3.22
C PRO A 855 21.83 11.06 2.76
N GLU A 856 20.86 11.27 1.87
CA GLU A 856 20.43 12.60 1.40
C GLU A 856 19.84 13.45 2.53
N TYR A 857 19.08 12.85 3.46
CA TYR A 857 18.56 13.56 4.64
C TYR A 857 19.68 14.20 5.46
N PHE A 858 20.74 13.43 5.74
CA PHE A 858 21.91 13.94 6.45
C PHE A 858 22.68 14.98 5.63
N TRP A 859 22.78 14.79 4.32
CA TRP A 859 23.43 15.73 3.41
C TRP A 859 22.75 17.10 3.41
N TYR A 860 21.44 17.14 3.20
CA TYR A 860 20.69 18.39 3.12
C TYR A 860 20.64 19.11 4.46
N LEU A 861 20.38 18.40 5.58
CA LEU A 861 20.43 19.03 6.90
C LEU A 861 21.81 19.62 7.20
N ALA A 862 22.91 18.95 6.85
CA ALA A 862 24.25 19.46 7.12
C ALA A 862 24.60 20.76 6.34
N ARG A 863 23.95 20.99 5.19
CA ARG A 863 24.23 22.11 4.29
C ARG A 863 23.19 23.23 4.33
N ALA A 864 21.96 22.95 4.75
CA ALA A 864 20.86 23.91 4.67
C ALA A 864 21.07 25.13 5.57
N LYS A 865 20.64 26.29 5.06
CA LYS A 865 20.56 27.52 5.83
C LYS A 865 19.35 27.52 6.74
N TYR A 866 18.21 27.04 6.26
CA TYR A 866 16.94 27.06 7.00
C TYR A 866 16.43 25.63 7.25
N TRP A 867 16.05 25.35 8.48
CA TRP A 867 15.28 24.16 8.89
C TRP A 867 13.93 24.63 9.43
N VAL A 868 12.85 24.07 8.93
CA VAL A 868 11.47 24.34 9.37
C VAL A 868 10.85 23.01 9.79
N SER A 869 10.47 22.88 11.06
CA SER A 869 9.83 21.66 11.56
C SER A 869 8.87 21.91 12.69
N ASN A 870 7.81 21.10 12.77
CA ASN A 870 6.79 21.13 13.82
C ASN A 870 7.07 20.20 15.01
N GLN A 871 8.16 19.44 14.93
CA GLN A 871 8.66 18.59 16.01
C GLN A 871 10.18 18.69 16.11
N ASN A 872 10.74 18.03 17.13
CA ASN A 872 12.18 17.97 17.31
C ASN A 872 12.85 17.09 16.25
N LEU A 873 13.85 17.65 15.56
CA LEU A 873 14.82 16.87 14.80
C LEU A 873 15.64 15.96 15.74
N PRO A 874 16.25 14.87 15.23
CA PRO A 874 17.03 13.98 16.07
C PRO A 874 18.15 14.69 16.83
N HIS A 875 18.20 14.55 18.16
CA HIS A 875 19.11 15.23 19.10
C HIS A 875 20.63 15.20 18.78
N TYR A 876 21.07 14.33 17.87
CA TYR A 876 22.47 14.21 17.44
C TYR A 876 22.78 15.01 16.18
N ILE A 877 21.78 15.68 15.60
CA ILE A 877 21.91 16.61 14.49
C ILE A 877 22.01 18.00 15.10
N THR A 878 23.02 18.78 14.70
CA THR A 878 23.31 20.07 15.31
C THR A 878 23.22 21.19 14.29
N ARG A 879 22.47 22.25 14.58
CA ARG A 879 22.36 23.43 13.70
C ARG A 879 23.74 24.02 13.43
N ARG A 880 23.94 24.63 12.26
CA ARG A 880 25.13 25.46 12.02
C ARG A 880 25.02 26.74 12.85
N PRO A 881 26.12 27.34 13.33
CA PRO A 881 26.05 28.58 14.12
C PRO A 881 25.25 29.70 13.44
N ASP A 882 25.37 29.81 12.11
CA ASP A 882 24.71 30.79 11.25
C ASP A 882 23.44 30.25 10.56
N GLY A 883 23.02 29.01 10.88
CA GLY A 883 21.80 28.42 10.34
C GLY A 883 20.56 28.93 11.06
N VAL A 884 19.39 28.81 10.48
CA VAL A 884 18.09 29.12 11.10
C VAL A 884 17.33 27.81 11.26
N TYR A 885 16.93 27.49 12.49
CA TYR A 885 15.95 26.46 12.80
C TYR A 885 14.71 27.13 13.39
N LEU A 886 13.63 27.16 12.60
CA LEU A 886 12.27 27.49 13.01
C LEU A 886 11.57 26.23 13.52
N GLN A 887 11.31 26.19 14.82
CA GLN A 887 10.43 25.21 15.45
C GLN A 887 9.00 25.77 15.43
N THR A 888 8.10 25.19 14.64
CA THR A 888 6.71 25.66 14.60
C THR A 888 5.85 25.08 15.71
N TRP A 889 6.30 23.98 16.34
CA TRP A 889 5.44 23.14 17.19
C TRP A 889 4.14 22.74 16.47
N HIS A 890 3.17 22.17 17.19
CA HIS A 890 2.00 21.52 16.59
C HIS A 890 0.68 21.77 17.35
N GLY A 891 0.59 22.88 18.09
CA GLY A 891 -0.64 23.31 18.75
C GLY A 891 -0.41 23.99 20.09
N THR A 892 -1.42 24.75 20.50
CA THR A 892 -1.45 25.49 21.77
C THR A 892 -1.37 24.51 22.97
N PRO A 893 -0.45 24.72 23.94
CA PRO A 893 -0.29 23.79 25.05
C PRO A 893 -1.49 23.76 26.01
N LEU A 894 -2.28 22.68 25.97
CA LEU A 894 -3.27 22.41 27.02
C LEU A 894 -2.63 21.74 28.25
N LYS A 895 -1.80 20.73 28.00
CA LYS A 895 -1.23 19.83 29.01
C LYS A 895 0.18 20.28 29.38
N ARG A 896 0.56 20.17 30.65
CA ARG A 896 1.94 20.47 31.11
C ARG A 896 2.97 19.63 30.37
N MET A 897 4.10 20.26 30.02
CA MET A 897 5.13 19.65 29.19
C MET A 897 6.51 19.71 29.83
N PHE A 898 7.29 18.65 29.57
CA PHE A 898 8.73 18.59 29.80
C PHE A 898 9.20 19.03 31.20
N HIS A 899 9.75 20.24 31.37
CA HIS A 899 10.22 20.72 32.68
C HIS A 899 9.10 21.02 33.67
N ASP A 900 7.86 21.18 33.19
CA ASP A 900 6.68 21.44 34.03
C ASP A 900 5.98 20.14 34.48
N LEU A 901 6.56 18.98 34.16
CA LEU A 901 6.11 17.67 34.66
C LEU A 901 7.01 17.21 35.81
N GLU A 902 6.39 16.81 36.94
CA GLU A 902 7.10 16.27 38.11
C GLU A 902 7.83 14.95 37.76
N THR A 903 7.16 14.06 37.04
CA THR A 903 7.68 12.77 36.57
C THR A 903 7.34 12.52 35.10
N VAL A 904 8.32 12.09 34.31
CA VAL A 904 8.09 11.69 32.91
C VAL A 904 8.00 10.17 32.85
N HIS A 905 6.78 9.65 32.96
CA HIS A 905 6.53 8.20 32.93
C HIS A 905 6.82 7.58 31.54
N GLY A 906 7.27 6.33 31.51
CA GLY A 906 7.46 5.55 30.27
C GLY A 906 8.66 5.92 29.39
N ARG A 907 9.66 6.64 29.91
CA ARG A 907 10.87 7.07 29.17
C ARG A 907 12.16 6.63 29.88
N ASP A 908 13.24 6.43 29.11
CA ASP A 908 14.55 6.06 29.67
C ASP A 908 15.31 7.23 30.31
N GLU A 909 16.27 6.94 31.20
CA GLU A 909 17.07 7.91 31.98
C GLU A 909 17.73 9.01 31.12
N GLY A 910 18.05 8.74 29.84
CA GLY A 910 18.65 9.70 28.94
C GLY A 910 17.66 10.59 28.18
N TYR A 911 16.35 10.46 28.39
CA TYR A 911 15.32 11.20 27.66
C TYR A 911 15.43 12.71 27.85
N LYS A 912 15.50 13.20 29.10
CA LYS A 912 15.58 14.64 29.40
C LYS A 912 16.77 15.28 28.68
N ALA A 913 17.96 14.71 28.82
CA ALA A 913 19.17 15.20 28.15
C ALA A 913 19.05 15.25 26.61
N ARG A 914 18.43 14.23 25.99
CA ARG A 914 18.23 14.22 24.52
C ARG A 914 17.27 15.31 24.05
N VAL A 915 16.19 15.56 24.80
CA VAL A 915 15.22 16.60 24.47
C VAL A 915 15.84 17.99 24.68
N THR A 916 16.54 18.23 25.79
CA THR A 916 17.29 19.47 26.03
C THR A 916 18.29 19.76 24.91
N ASN A 917 19.03 18.74 24.44
CA ASN A 917 19.95 18.90 23.31
C ASN A 917 19.25 19.27 21.99
N ALA A 918 18.03 18.77 21.77
CA ALA A 918 17.24 19.12 20.58
C ALA A 918 16.69 20.55 20.69
N ILE A 919 16.18 20.95 21.86
CA ILE A 919 15.72 22.32 22.16
C ILE A 919 16.84 23.33 21.95
N ALA A 920 18.06 23.02 22.41
CA ALA A 920 19.23 23.88 22.22
C ALA A 920 19.61 24.13 20.75
N GLN A 921 19.02 23.40 19.79
CA GLN A 921 19.22 23.66 18.36
C GLN A 921 18.26 24.70 17.78
N TRP A 922 17.17 25.01 18.48
CA TRP A 922 16.17 25.97 18.03
C TRP A 922 16.80 27.36 17.96
N SER A 923 16.60 28.04 16.84
CA SER A 923 16.95 29.46 16.74
C SER A 923 15.74 30.34 16.93
N HIS A 924 14.59 29.88 16.45
CA HIS A 924 13.31 30.54 16.58
C HIS A 924 12.27 29.50 16.97
N VAL A 925 11.29 29.90 17.77
CA VAL A 925 10.10 29.12 18.09
C VAL A 925 8.87 29.94 17.74
N LEU A 926 7.94 29.33 17.01
CA LEU A 926 6.67 29.96 16.67
C LEU A 926 5.69 29.81 17.83
N SER A 927 5.00 30.89 18.17
CA SER A 927 3.95 30.92 19.16
C SER A 927 2.64 31.45 18.56
N PRO A 928 1.49 30.81 18.84
CA PRO A 928 0.19 31.29 18.41
C PRO A 928 -0.32 32.48 19.23
N SER A 929 0.12 32.62 20.48
CA SER A 929 -0.47 33.55 21.45
C SER A 929 0.42 33.81 22.68
N PRO A 930 0.15 34.87 23.46
CA PRO A 930 0.84 35.15 24.72
C PRO A 930 0.82 33.96 25.69
N PHE A 931 -0.33 33.28 25.80
CA PHE A 931 -0.48 32.08 26.61
C PHE A 931 0.50 30.97 26.22
N ALA A 932 0.59 30.66 24.92
CA ALA A 932 1.51 29.65 24.44
C ALA A 932 2.98 30.07 24.60
N THR A 933 3.27 31.36 24.45
CA THR A 933 4.61 31.94 24.67
C THR A 933 5.07 31.68 26.11
N GLU A 934 4.24 31.95 27.11
CA GLU A 934 4.53 31.70 28.52
C GLU A 934 4.73 30.20 28.80
N ALA A 935 3.83 29.36 28.30
CA ALA A 935 3.90 27.91 28.48
C ALA A 935 5.17 27.31 27.85
N PHE A 936 5.56 27.74 26.64
CA PHE A 936 6.79 27.27 25.99
C PHE A 936 8.04 27.72 26.72
N ALA A 937 8.08 28.96 27.20
CA ALA A 937 9.20 29.47 27.98
C ALA A 937 9.43 28.65 29.26
N SER A 938 8.36 28.35 30.01
CA SER A 938 8.45 27.51 31.22
C SER A 938 8.84 26.07 30.91
N ALA A 939 8.12 25.44 29.98
CA ALA A 939 8.25 24.02 29.69
C ALA A 939 9.60 23.64 29.09
N PHE A 940 10.13 24.48 28.20
CA PHE A 940 11.30 24.14 27.40
C PHE A 940 12.57 24.88 27.81
N ARG A 941 12.46 25.99 28.55
CA ARG A 941 13.60 26.80 29.03
C ARG A 941 14.63 27.06 27.91
N HIS A 942 14.14 27.53 26.77
CA HIS A 942 14.93 27.71 25.55
C HIS A 942 15.49 29.13 25.45
N ASP A 943 16.58 29.28 24.68
CA ASP A 943 17.17 30.59 24.32
C ASP A 943 16.75 31.06 22.91
N ALA A 944 15.83 30.35 22.26
CA ALA A 944 15.34 30.68 20.92
C ALA A 944 14.51 31.98 20.90
N GLU A 945 14.58 32.73 19.80
CA GLU A 945 13.72 33.90 19.56
C GLU A 945 12.27 33.47 19.36
N VAL A 946 11.35 34.01 20.17
CA VAL A 946 9.92 33.70 20.05
C VAL A 946 9.31 34.58 18.96
N LEU A 947 8.65 33.94 18.00
CA LEU A 947 7.85 34.59 16.97
C LEU A 947 6.38 34.37 17.29
N GLU A 948 5.76 35.34 17.96
CA GLU A 948 4.33 35.32 18.25
C GLU A 948 3.55 35.86 17.04
N LEU A 949 3.17 34.97 16.12
CA LEU A 949 2.64 35.34 14.79
C LEU A 949 1.42 34.51 14.35
N GLY A 950 0.90 33.63 15.22
CA GLY A 950 -0.17 32.68 14.88
C GLY A 950 0.38 31.37 14.30
N TYR A 951 -0.49 30.40 14.03
CA TYR A 951 -0.12 29.17 13.33
C TYR A 951 -0.45 29.21 11.83
N PRO A 952 0.57 29.18 10.93
CA PRO A 952 0.37 29.10 9.48
C PRO A 952 -0.60 28.03 9.00
N ARG A 953 -0.69 26.88 9.70
CA ARG A 953 -1.63 25.82 9.30
C ARG A 953 -3.09 26.30 9.33
N ASN A 954 -3.44 27.21 10.24
CA ASN A 954 -4.80 27.68 10.44
C ASN A 954 -5.21 28.76 9.43
N ASP A 955 -4.29 29.26 8.60
CA ASP A 955 -4.63 30.24 7.56
C ASP A 955 -5.73 29.71 6.61
N SER A 956 -5.75 28.40 6.34
CA SER A 956 -6.76 27.76 5.49
C SER A 956 -8.18 27.84 6.04
N LEU A 957 -8.35 28.03 7.35
CA LEU A 957 -9.66 28.18 8.01
C LEU A 957 -10.33 29.51 7.65
N HIS A 958 -9.55 30.51 7.21
CA HIS A 958 -9.98 31.85 6.85
C HIS A 958 -9.82 32.16 5.35
N SER A 959 -9.64 31.13 4.52
CA SER A 959 -9.44 31.31 3.08
C SER A 959 -10.71 31.82 2.36
N ASP A 960 -10.52 32.60 1.29
CA ASP A 960 -11.63 33.10 0.45
C ASP A 960 -12.48 31.97 -0.17
N ASP A 961 -11.90 30.77 -0.36
CA ASP A 961 -12.58 29.58 -0.89
C ASP A 961 -13.07 28.62 0.22
N ALA A 962 -13.17 29.07 1.48
CA ALA A 962 -13.60 28.19 2.58
C ALA A 962 -14.94 27.49 2.31
N GLU A 963 -15.89 28.18 1.67
CA GLU A 963 -17.20 27.59 1.33
C GLU A 963 -17.11 26.57 0.19
N GLY A 964 -16.24 26.79 -0.79
CA GLY A 964 -15.94 25.82 -1.84
C GLY A 964 -15.24 24.58 -1.29
N VAL A 965 -14.24 24.77 -0.41
CA VAL A 965 -13.59 23.67 0.33
C VAL A 965 -14.65 22.88 1.12
N ARG A 966 -15.51 23.57 1.87
CA ARG A 966 -16.61 22.96 2.62
C ARG A 966 -17.49 22.08 1.74
N ALA A 967 -17.98 22.61 0.61
CA ALA A 967 -18.83 21.87 -0.30
C ALA A 967 -18.12 20.63 -0.88
N ARG A 968 -16.85 20.76 -1.30
CA ARG A 968 -16.04 19.65 -1.82
C ARG A 968 -15.82 18.56 -0.78
N VAL A 969 -15.42 18.94 0.45
CA VAL A 969 -15.16 17.98 1.53
C VAL A 969 -16.45 17.28 1.96
N ARG A 970 -17.57 18.00 2.10
CA ARG A 970 -18.86 17.39 2.48
C ARG A 970 -19.36 16.39 1.44
N ASN A 971 -19.28 16.74 0.15
CA ASN A 971 -19.60 15.81 -0.94
C ASN A 971 -18.67 14.58 -0.92
N ARG A 972 -17.36 14.78 -0.74
CA ARG A 972 -16.39 13.70 -0.66
C ARG A 972 -16.64 12.74 0.51
N LEU A 973 -17.10 13.26 1.64
CA LEU A 973 -17.47 12.47 2.81
C LEU A 973 -18.85 11.81 2.69
N GLY A 974 -19.64 12.15 1.66
CA GLY A 974 -21.01 11.64 1.51
C GLY A 974 -22.00 12.26 2.50
N ILE A 975 -21.72 13.45 3.03
CA ILE A 975 -22.62 14.14 3.96
C ILE A 975 -23.85 14.62 3.17
N PRO A 976 -25.08 14.18 3.49
CA PRO A 976 -26.27 14.58 2.76
C PRO A 976 -26.51 16.10 2.82
N GLU A 977 -27.13 16.63 1.77
CA GLU A 977 -27.47 18.05 1.71
C GLU A 977 -28.44 18.42 2.85
N GLY A 978 -28.25 19.59 3.46
CA GLY A 978 -29.07 20.06 4.58
C GLY A 978 -28.82 19.40 5.94
N LYS A 979 -28.09 18.29 6.02
CA LYS A 979 -27.75 17.65 7.31
C LYS A 979 -26.65 18.41 8.07
N ARG A 980 -26.74 18.47 9.39
CA ARG A 980 -25.70 19.04 10.26
C ARG A 980 -24.55 18.03 10.41
N ALA A 981 -23.31 18.46 10.27
CA ALA A 981 -22.13 17.61 10.47
C ALA A 981 -21.44 17.94 11.80
N VAL A 982 -21.33 16.99 12.71
CA VAL A 982 -20.67 17.18 14.02
C VAL A 982 -19.38 16.37 14.06
N LEU A 983 -18.24 17.04 14.29
CA LEU A 983 -16.94 16.38 14.39
C LEU A 983 -16.68 15.95 15.82
N TYR A 984 -16.55 14.64 16.07
CA TYR A 984 -16.11 14.08 17.33
C TYR A 984 -14.64 13.67 17.27
N ALA A 985 -13.80 14.36 18.06
CA ALA A 985 -12.35 14.18 18.08
C ALA A 985 -11.81 14.01 19.53
N PRO A 986 -11.96 12.80 20.13
CA PRO A 986 -11.50 12.53 21.49
C PRO A 986 -9.99 12.29 21.57
N THR A 987 -9.40 12.53 22.73
CA THR A 987 -8.00 12.18 23.00
C THR A 987 -7.82 10.71 23.38
N PHE A 988 -6.64 10.13 23.13
CA PHE A 988 -6.34 8.77 23.59
C PHE A 988 -6.05 8.77 25.10
N ARG A 989 -6.31 7.63 25.76
CA ARG A 989 -6.07 7.46 27.20
C ARG A 989 -4.84 6.59 27.47
N ASP A 990 -3.93 7.07 28.32
CA ASP A 990 -2.66 6.38 28.61
C ASP A 990 -2.87 5.06 29.38
N ASN A 991 -3.95 4.97 30.18
CA ASN A 991 -4.36 3.77 30.94
C ASN A 991 -4.84 2.61 30.04
N LEU A 992 -5.38 2.88 28.84
CA LEU A 992 -5.86 1.88 27.87
C LEU A 992 -4.75 1.37 26.93
N SER A 993 -3.57 1.07 27.45
CA SER A 993 -2.43 0.66 26.63
C SER A 993 -2.64 -0.72 25.97
N ALA A 994 -2.60 -0.75 24.64
CA ALA A 994 -2.54 -1.98 23.84
C ALA A 994 -1.09 -2.48 23.63
N GLY A 995 -0.11 -1.80 24.23
CA GLY A 995 1.32 -2.05 24.09
C GLY A 995 1.94 -1.47 22.81
N ARG A 996 3.28 -1.31 22.82
CA ARG A 996 4.08 -0.69 21.73
C ARG A 996 3.66 0.74 21.36
N GLY A 997 3.16 1.52 22.33
CA GLY A 997 2.71 2.90 22.11
C GLY A 997 1.42 2.99 21.29
N ARG A 998 0.56 1.98 21.40
CA ARG A 998 -0.80 1.96 20.87
C ARG A 998 -1.80 1.84 22.02
N PHE A 999 -3.01 2.33 21.79
CA PHE A 999 -4.05 2.42 22.81
C PHE A 999 -5.38 1.90 22.27
N TRP A 1000 -6.28 1.47 23.16
CA TRP A 1000 -7.65 1.14 22.81
C TRP A 1000 -8.54 2.38 22.97
N PHE A 1001 -9.54 2.52 22.10
CA PHE A 1001 -10.62 3.46 22.29
C PHE A 1001 -11.85 2.69 22.80
N GLN A 1002 -12.20 2.90 24.06
CA GLN A 1002 -13.30 2.22 24.76
C GLN A 1002 -14.03 3.23 25.66
N PRO A 1003 -14.83 4.14 25.07
CA PRO A 1003 -15.70 5.01 25.85
C PRO A 1003 -16.78 4.19 26.61
N PRO A 1004 -17.41 4.75 27.65
CA PRO A 1004 -18.48 4.08 28.40
C PRO A 1004 -19.83 4.01 27.67
N PHE A 1005 -19.87 4.35 26.38
CA PHE A 1005 -21.05 4.43 25.51
C PHE A 1005 -20.72 3.91 24.11
N SER A 1006 -21.73 3.55 23.31
CA SER A 1006 -21.55 3.25 21.89
C SER A 1006 -21.56 4.53 21.03
N ILE A 1007 -20.95 4.48 19.84
CA ILE A 1007 -20.93 5.66 18.96
C ILE A 1007 -22.30 5.90 18.34
N GLU A 1008 -23.09 4.83 18.20
CA GLU A 1008 -24.50 4.83 17.83
C GLU A 1008 -25.35 5.57 18.88
N GLU A 1009 -25.16 5.30 20.17
CA GLU A 1009 -25.85 6.02 21.26
C GLU A 1009 -25.58 7.54 21.21
N MET A 1010 -24.35 7.93 20.85
CA MET A 1010 -24.01 9.34 20.64
C MET A 1010 -24.73 9.92 19.41
N ALA A 1011 -24.74 9.20 18.28
CA ALA A 1011 -25.43 9.63 17.07
C ALA A 1011 -26.95 9.79 17.29
N GLU A 1012 -27.57 8.85 18.02
CA GLU A 1012 -28.98 8.92 18.43
C GLU A 1012 -29.26 10.14 19.31
N ALA A 1013 -28.42 10.40 20.31
CA ALA A 1013 -28.57 11.55 21.21
C ALA A 1013 -28.58 12.89 20.43
N LEU A 1014 -27.74 13.00 19.39
CA LEU A 1014 -27.62 14.17 18.52
C LEU A 1014 -28.78 14.33 17.51
N GLY A 1015 -29.61 13.31 17.32
CA GLY A 1015 -30.81 13.33 16.49
C GLY A 1015 -30.60 12.98 15.02
N GLU A 1016 -31.70 12.73 14.30
CA GLU A 1016 -31.74 12.24 12.91
C GLU A 1016 -31.21 13.25 11.88
N ASP A 1017 -31.15 14.53 12.20
CA ASP A 1017 -30.66 15.59 11.31
C ASP A 1017 -29.16 15.85 11.40
N THR A 1018 -28.45 14.99 12.13
CA THR A 1018 -27.01 15.09 12.35
C THR A 1018 -26.26 13.89 11.79
N VAL A 1019 -25.14 14.17 11.12
CA VAL A 1019 -24.10 13.21 10.73
C VAL A 1019 -22.89 13.39 11.65
N LEU A 1020 -22.47 12.31 12.29
CA LEU A 1020 -21.34 12.26 13.22
C LEU A 1020 -20.06 11.88 12.47
N LEU A 1021 -19.10 12.80 12.40
CA LEU A 1021 -17.77 12.55 11.85
C LEU A 1021 -16.84 12.13 12.98
N VAL A 1022 -16.35 10.90 12.97
CA VAL A 1022 -15.52 10.36 14.06
C VAL A 1022 -14.05 10.38 13.69
N ARG A 1023 -13.25 11.13 14.44
CA ARG A 1023 -11.80 11.29 14.22
C ARG A 1023 -11.01 10.72 15.40
N LEU A 1024 -10.63 9.45 15.31
CA LEU A 1024 -9.78 8.82 16.33
C LEU A 1024 -8.30 9.22 16.14
N HIS A 1025 -7.53 9.18 17.22
CA HIS A 1025 -6.08 9.43 17.14
C HIS A 1025 -5.38 8.26 16.44
N VAL A 1026 -4.36 8.53 15.62
CA VAL A 1026 -3.55 7.52 14.86
C VAL A 1026 -2.83 6.46 15.70
N VAL A 1027 -2.90 6.55 17.03
CA VAL A 1027 -2.32 5.58 17.98
C VAL A 1027 -3.36 4.57 18.48
N ILE A 1028 -4.64 4.82 18.20
CA ILE A 1028 -5.73 3.90 18.50
C ILE A 1028 -5.58 2.65 17.63
N LYS A 1029 -5.80 1.48 18.23
CA LYS A 1029 -5.57 0.18 17.58
C LYS A 1029 -6.83 -0.39 16.93
N ASN A 1030 -7.99 -0.27 17.58
CA ASN A 1030 -9.27 -0.68 17.01
C ASN A 1030 -9.68 0.31 15.91
N ARG A 1031 -10.33 -0.22 14.87
CA ARG A 1031 -11.06 0.60 13.90
C ARG A 1031 -12.44 0.88 14.46
N LEU A 1032 -13.06 1.97 14.01
CA LEU A 1032 -14.47 2.18 14.26
C LEU A 1032 -15.25 1.09 13.52
N ALA A 1033 -16.13 0.40 14.22
CA ALA A 1033 -17.15 -0.45 13.63
C ALA A 1033 -18.47 0.31 13.79
N VAL A 1034 -19.19 0.49 12.68
CA VAL A 1034 -20.48 1.16 12.64
C VAL A 1034 -21.54 0.08 12.46
N ALA A 1035 -22.57 0.09 13.30
CA ALA A 1035 -23.68 -0.87 13.18
C ALA A 1035 -24.48 -0.68 11.88
N GLU A 1036 -25.07 -1.77 11.38
CA GLU A 1036 -25.95 -1.74 10.21
C GLU A 1036 -27.14 -0.77 10.44
N GLY A 1037 -27.39 0.12 9.48
CA GLY A 1037 -28.42 1.16 9.57
C GLY A 1037 -27.91 2.54 10.04
N PHE A 1038 -26.63 2.67 10.40
CA PHE A 1038 -26.01 3.94 10.79
C PHE A 1038 -25.01 4.49 9.74
N GLU A 1039 -24.87 3.84 8.58
CA GLU A 1039 -23.88 4.18 7.56
C GLU A 1039 -24.02 5.62 7.03
N ASP A 1040 -25.26 6.11 6.91
CA ASP A 1040 -25.55 7.49 6.48
C ASP A 1040 -25.42 8.52 7.61
N ARG A 1041 -25.18 8.07 8.85
CA ARG A 1041 -25.15 8.91 10.06
C ARG A 1041 -23.80 8.95 10.75
N ILE A 1042 -22.92 7.97 10.53
CA ILE A 1042 -21.63 7.86 11.20
C ILE A 1042 -20.53 7.64 10.17
N ILE A 1043 -19.61 8.60 10.05
CA ILE A 1043 -18.51 8.56 9.09
C ILE A 1043 -17.18 8.52 9.84
N ASP A 1044 -16.41 7.43 9.68
CA ASP A 1044 -15.04 7.36 10.18
C ASP A 1044 -14.11 8.22 9.32
N VAL A 1045 -13.64 9.33 9.89
CA VAL A 1045 -12.72 10.27 9.24
C VAL A 1045 -11.30 10.16 9.79
N THR A 1046 -10.94 9.07 10.49
CA THR A 1046 -9.63 8.85 11.14
C THR A 1046 -8.43 8.85 10.19
N ASP A 1047 -8.62 8.45 8.92
CA ASP A 1047 -7.54 8.41 7.91
C ASP A 1047 -7.48 9.66 7.02
N HIS A 1048 -8.38 10.64 7.23
CA HIS A 1048 -8.36 11.91 6.51
C HIS A 1048 -7.03 12.66 6.73
N SER A 1049 -6.43 13.20 5.66
CA SER A 1049 -5.06 13.73 5.70
C SER A 1049 -4.95 15.15 6.26
N ASP A 1050 -6.00 15.95 6.09
CA ASP A 1050 -6.06 17.33 6.56
C ASP A 1050 -7.16 17.49 7.61
N LEU A 1051 -6.81 18.04 8.76
CA LEU A 1051 -7.75 18.29 9.84
C LEU A 1051 -8.54 19.58 9.61
N ASN A 1052 -7.95 20.58 8.95
CA ASN A 1052 -8.60 21.86 8.73
C ASN A 1052 -9.75 21.74 7.73
N GLU A 1053 -9.62 20.85 6.74
CA GLU A 1053 -10.73 20.47 5.87
C GLU A 1053 -11.93 19.89 6.66
N LEU A 1054 -11.67 19.07 7.68
CA LEU A 1054 -12.72 18.54 8.55
C LEU A 1054 -13.33 19.62 9.43
N PHE A 1055 -12.52 20.57 9.92
CA PHE A 1055 -13.00 21.72 10.67
C PHE A 1055 -13.94 22.59 9.84
N VAL A 1056 -13.55 22.89 8.60
CA VAL A 1056 -14.36 23.67 7.65
C VAL A 1056 -15.64 22.92 7.24
N ALA A 1057 -15.59 21.59 7.13
CA ALA A 1057 -16.74 20.75 6.81
C ALA A 1057 -17.74 20.55 7.97
N SER A 1058 -17.31 20.68 9.22
CA SER A 1058 -18.15 20.46 10.40
C SER A 1058 -18.86 21.72 10.90
N ASP A 1059 -20.07 21.55 11.40
CA ASP A 1059 -20.92 22.59 11.98
C ASP A 1059 -20.71 22.75 13.49
N ALA A 1060 -20.13 21.75 14.15
CA ALA A 1060 -19.71 21.81 15.55
C ALA A 1060 -18.57 20.82 15.83
N LEU A 1061 -17.85 21.04 16.95
CA LEU A 1061 -16.81 20.16 17.47
C LEU A 1061 -17.22 19.57 18.83
N ILE A 1062 -17.10 18.25 18.98
CA ILE A 1062 -17.10 17.55 20.26
C ILE A 1062 -15.67 17.09 20.54
N THR A 1063 -15.10 17.50 21.65
CA THR A 1063 -13.75 17.06 22.07
C THR A 1063 -13.65 16.96 23.58
N ASP A 1064 -12.48 16.61 24.12
CA ASP A 1064 -12.25 16.45 25.56
C ASP A 1064 -11.04 17.29 26.03
N TYR A 1065 -9.87 16.67 26.15
CA TYR A 1065 -8.59 17.27 26.53
C TYR A 1065 -7.69 17.44 25.31
N SER A 1066 -8.26 17.74 24.15
CA SER A 1066 -7.52 17.93 22.91
C SER A 1066 -7.15 19.39 22.73
N SER A 1067 -5.95 19.70 22.23
CA SER A 1067 -5.62 21.10 21.88
C SER A 1067 -6.33 21.59 20.61
N LEU A 1068 -7.08 20.72 19.93
CA LEU A 1068 -7.74 21.02 18.66
C LEU A 1068 -8.81 22.12 18.78
N PHE A 1069 -9.40 22.32 19.97
CA PHE A 1069 -10.40 23.37 20.14
C PHE A 1069 -9.79 24.78 20.02
N PHE A 1070 -8.50 24.96 20.32
CA PHE A 1070 -7.81 26.23 20.11
C PHE A 1070 -7.77 26.60 18.62
N ASP A 1071 -7.53 25.59 17.75
CA ASP A 1071 -7.50 25.79 16.30
C ASP A 1071 -8.91 25.93 15.71
N TYR A 1072 -9.94 25.33 16.35
CA TYR A 1072 -11.33 25.38 15.87
C TYR A 1072 -12.07 26.66 16.28
N ALA A 1073 -11.76 27.23 17.45
CA ALA A 1073 -12.43 28.42 17.99
C ALA A 1073 -12.49 29.64 17.05
N PRO A 1074 -11.45 29.94 16.23
CA PRO A 1074 -11.51 31.02 15.25
C PRO A 1074 -12.68 30.92 14.25
N LEU A 1075 -13.16 29.72 13.93
CA LEU A 1075 -14.32 29.51 13.04
C LEU A 1075 -15.63 30.06 13.59
N GLY A 1076 -15.71 30.31 14.91
CA GLY A 1076 -16.93 30.81 15.56
C GLY A 1076 -18.09 29.83 15.58
N ARG A 1077 -17.78 28.53 15.47
CA ARG A 1077 -18.75 27.45 15.52
C ARG A 1077 -18.83 26.84 16.92
N PRO A 1078 -19.97 26.22 17.30
CA PRO A 1078 -20.12 25.60 18.62
C PRO A 1078 -19.05 24.54 18.93
N ILE A 1079 -18.55 24.55 20.16
CA ILE A 1079 -17.63 23.56 20.73
C ILE A 1079 -18.28 23.01 21.99
N ALA A 1080 -18.38 21.69 22.10
CA ALA A 1080 -18.81 20.99 23.31
C ALA A 1080 -17.67 20.11 23.83
N PHE A 1081 -17.46 20.14 25.14
CA PHE A 1081 -16.47 19.33 25.81
C PHE A 1081 -17.14 18.13 26.47
N PHE A 1082 -16.66 16.92 26.17
CA PHE A 1082 -17.20 15.68 26.69
C PHE A 1082 -16.18 14.86 27.52
N PRO A 1083 -15.70 15.40 28.66
CA PRO A 1083 -14.73 14.74 29.53
C PRO A 1083 -15.42 13.75 30.50
N TYR A 1084 -15.96 12.66 29.99
CA TYR A 1084 -16.65 11.63 30.80
C TYR A 1084 -15.77 10.99 31.91
N ASP A 1085 -14.45 11.21 31.87
CA ASP A 1085 -13.45 10.70 32.81
C ASP A 1085 -12.61 11.81 33.47
N LEU A 1086 -13.16 13.02 33.61
CA LEU A 1086 -12.44 14.21 34.10
C LEU A 1086 -11.73 14.00 35.44
N GLU A 1087 -12.40 13.38 36.40
CA GLU A 1087 -11.86 13.16 37.74
C GLU A 1087 -10.60 12.28 37.71
N GLU A 1088 -10.61 11.19 36.93
CA GLU A 1088 -9.44 10.33 36.74
C GLU A 1088 -8.32 11.05 35.96
N TYR A 1089 -8.69 11.85 34.95
CA TYR A 1089 -7.72 12.53 34.08
C TYR A 1089 -6.96 13.66 34.78
N ARG A 1090 -7.67 14.53 35.50
CA ARG A 1090 -7.11 15.70 36.19
C ARG A 1090 -6.16 15.29 37.31
N ASP A 1091 -6.55 14.29 38.10
CA ASP A 1091 -5.89 14.01 39.38
C ASP A 1091 -4.75 12.97 39.23
N GLN A 1092 -4.69 12.20 38.14
CA GLN A 1092 -3.75 11.06 38.00
C GLN A 1092 -2.86 11.07 36.75
N LEU A 1093 -3.20 11.81 35.68
CA LEU A 1093 -2.54 11.64 34.37
C LEU A 1093 -1.64 12.81 33.95
N ARG A 1094 -2.17 14.04 33.84
CA ARG A 1094 -1.40 15.26 33.46
C ARG A 1094 -2.07 16.53 33.96
N GLY A 1095 -1.31 17.45 34.56
CA GLY A 1095 -1.80 18.79 34.87
C GLY A 1095 -2.04 19.66 33.63
N PHE A 1096 -2.95 20.64 33.74
CA PHE A 1096 -3.24 21.63 32.70
C PHE A 1096 -2.49 22.96 32.93
N TYR A 1097 -2.36 23.76 31.87
CA TYR A 1097 -1.90 25.15 31.94
C TYR A 1097 -3.03 26.16 32.18
N LEU A 1098 -4.27 25.79 31.83
CA LEU A 1098 -5.49 26.58 32.05
C LEU A 1098 -6.35 25.97 33.15
N ASP A 1099 -7.29 26.74 33.67
CA ASP A 1099 -8.27 26.27 34.65
C ASP A 1099 -9.41 25.52 33.94
N TYR A 1100 -9.39 24.19 34.03
CA TYR A 1100 -10.40 23.33 33.40
C TYR A 1100 -11.45 23.00 34.48
N PRO A 1101 -12.73 23.42 34.33
CA PRO A 1101 -13.42 23.78 33.08
C PRO A 1101 -13.61 25.28 32.79
N ASP A 1102 -13.21 26.18 33.68
CA ASP A 1102 -13.65 27.59 33.69
C ASP A 1102 -13.13 28.43 32.50
N ASP A 1103 -11.97 28.08 31.93
CA ASP A 1103 -11.33 28.81 30.81
C ASP A 1103 -11.74 28.29 29.42
N LEU A 1104 -12.74 27.40 29.31
CA LEU A 1104 -13.12 26.76 28.05
C LEU A 1104 -14.13 27.59 27.23
N PRO A 1105 -14.03 27.61 25.87
CA PRO A 1105 -14.90 28.39 25.00
C PRO A 1105 -16.27 27.72 24.73
N GLY A 1106 -16.70 26.80 25.59
CA GLY A 1106 -17.90 26.01 25.36
C GLY A 1106 -18.30 25.14 26.55
N PRO A 1107 -19.55 24.63 26.57
CA PRO A 1107 -20.08 23.86 27.68
C PRO A 1107 -19.34 22.53 27.87
N VAL A 1108 -19.26 22.12 29.13
CA VAL A 1108 -18.75 20.81 29.56
C VAL A 1108 -19.94 19.92 29.89
N ALA A 1109 -20.00 18.75 29.26
CA ALA A 1109 -21.00 17.71 29.50
C ALA A 1109 -20.29 16.42 29.95
N THR A 1110 -20.86 15.72 30.94
CA THR A 1110 -20.34 14.41 31.37
C THR A 1110 -21.24 13.27 30.94
N GLU A 1111 -22.48 13.57 30.55
CA GLU A 1111 -23.46 12.61 30.05
C GLU A 1111 -23.94 12.94 28.61
N LEU A 1112 -24.34 11.92 27.84
CA LEU A 1112 -24.79 12.09 26.44
C LEU A 1112 -26.03 13.01 26.33
N GLY A 1113 -26.93 12.96 27.31
CA GLY A 1113 -28.12 13.82 27.35
C GLY A 1113 -27.75 15.30 27.45
N GLU A 1114 -26.79 15.63 28.33
CA GLU A 1114 -26.26 16.98 28.51
C GLU A 1114 -25.53 17.46 27.25
N LEU A 1115 -24.71 16.59 26.65
CA LEU A 1115 -23.99 16.87 25.41
C LEU A 1115 -24.95 17.22 24.27
N ALA A 1116 -25.99 16.43 24.09
CA ALA A 1116 -26.98 16.67 23.06
C ALA A 1116 -27.79 17.95 23.34
N SER A 1117 -28.10 18.25 24.60
CA SER A 1117 -28.74 19.53 24.98
C SER A 1117 -27.83 20.73 24.72
N ALA A 1118 -26.53 20.62 25.01
CA ALA A 1118 -25.52 21.65 24.78
C ALA A 1118 -25.36 21.98 23.28
N LEU A 1119 -25.50 20.99 22.40
CA LEU A 1119 -25.42 21.18 20.96
C LEU A 1119 -26.75 21.56 20.29
N ARG A 1120 -27.90 21.27 20.92
CA ARG A 1120 -29.26 21.62 20.45
C ARG A 1120 -29.64 23.06 20.76
N ARG A 1121 -29.18 23.60 21.89
CA ARG A 1121 -29.36 25.01 22.18
C ARG A 1121 -28.43 25.78 21.25
N GLU A 1122 -28.98 26.56 20.32
CA GLU A 1122 -28.31 27.75 19.80
C GLU A 1122 -28.21 28.80 20.93
N GLU A 1123 -27.76 28.40 22.12
CA GLU A 1123 -27.32 29.37 23.11
C GLU A 1123 -26.18 30.11 22.43
N ALA A 1124 -26.44 31.37 22.09
CA ALA A 1124 -25.51 32.26 21.44
C ALA A 1124 -24.15 32.01 22.06
N VAL A 1125 -23.20 31.55 21.24
CA VAL A 1125 -21.78 31.54 21.61
C VAL A 1125 -21.57 32.86 22.31
N ASP A 1126 -21.26 32.84 23.62
CA ASP A 1126 -21.12 34.07 24.39
C ASP A 1126 -20.02 34.86 23.69
N LEU A 1127 -20.44 35.87 22.92
CA LEU A 1127 -19.54 36.54 21.98
C LEU A 1127 -18.44 37.23 22.75
N ALA A 1128 -18.73 37.74 23.95
CA ALA A 1128 -17.75 38.36 24.82
C ALA A 1128 -16.78 37.31 25.40
N ALA A 1129 -17.28 36.16 25.87
CA ALA A 1129 -16.40 35.08 26.36
C ALA A 1129 -15.52 34.50 25.24
N ARG A 1130 -16.07 34.38 24.02
CA ARG A 1130 -15.34 33.96 22.83
C ARG A 1130 -14.29 34.99 22.42
N GLU A 1131 -14.64 36.27 22.37
CA GLU A 1131 -13.70 37.34 22.03
C GLU A 1131 -12.54 37.37 23.03
N ALA A 1132 -12.84 37.30 24.34
CA ALA A 1132 -11.82 37.20 25.38
C ALA A 1132 -10.94 35.94 25.23
N PHE A 1133 -11.54 34.80 24.89
CA PHE A 1133 -10.80 33.57 24.59
C PHE A 1133 -9.88 33.76 23.37
N LEU A 1134 -10.38 34.32 22.27
CA LEU A 1134 -9.58 34.53 21.07
C LEU A 1134 -8.44 35.53 21.29
N GLU A 1135 -8.68 36.64 22.00
CA GLU A 1135 -7.64 37.61 22.34
C GLU A 1135 -6.48 36.98 23.12
N TRP A 1136 -6.77 36.05 24.03
CA TRP A 1136 -5.74 35.43 24.85
C TRP A 1136 -5.08 34.21 24.20
N PHE A 1137 -5.85 33.38 23.49
CA PHE A 1137 -5.39 32.08 22.99
C PHE A 1137 -5.09 32.04 21.50
N ALA A 1138 -5.66 32.94 20.70
CA ALA A 1138 -5.59 32.94 19.23
C ALA A 1138 -5.62 34.37 18.59
N PRO A 1139 -4.89 35.38 19.10
CA PRO A 1139 -5.00 36.76 18.63
C PRO A 1139 -4.48 37.01 17.21
N HIS A 1140 -3.78 36.02 16.64
CA HIS A 1140 -3.13 36.09 15.32
C HIS A 1140 -3.69 35.06 14.34
N GLU A 1141 -4.86 34.51 14.60
CA GLU A 1141 -5.53 33.57 13.69
C GLU A 1141 -6.47 34.35 12.76
N ASP A 1142 -5.87 35.04 11.77
CA ASP A 1142 -6.55 35.96 10.84
C ASP A 1142 -6.40 35.58 9.36
N GLY A 1143 -5.80 34.42 9.05
CA GLY A 1143 -5.53 34.00 7.68
C GLY A 1143 -4.16 34.38 7.11
N HIS A 1144 -3.33 35.11 7.86
CA HIS A 1144 -2.07 35.69 7.38
C HIS A 1144 -0.82 35.28 8.19
N ALA A 1145 -0.89 34.20 8.97
CA ALA A 1145 0.23 33.77 9.81
C ALA A 1145 1.43 33.28 8.98
N ALA A 1146 1.21 32.56 7.88
CA ALA A 1146 2.26 32.13 6.96
C ALA A 1146 3.00 33.33 6.36
N GLU A 1147 2.24 34.36 5.95
CA GLU A 1147 2.80 35.59 5.38
C GLU A 1147 3.72 36.29 6.39
N ARG A 1148 3.24 36.50 7.62
CA ARG A 1148 4.02 37.09 8.72
C ARG A 1148 5.31 36.31 9.01
N VAL A 1149 5.23 34.98 9.03
CA VAL A 1149 6.41 34.12 9.27
C VAL A 1149 7.42 34.24 8.12
N VAL A 1150 6.94 34.24 6.87
CA VAL A 1150 7.79 34.41 5.69
C VAL A 1150 8.48 35.78 5.71
N ASP A 1151 7.75 36.84 6.05
CA ASP A 1151 8.31 38.19 6.14
C ASP A 1151 9.35 38.36 7.23
N SER A 1152 9.10 37.77 8.41
CA SER A 1152 10.03 37.84 9.53
C SER A 1152 11.37 37.13 9.25
N LEU A 1153 11.31 35.92 8.67
CA LEU A 1153 12.47 35.02 8.61
C LEU A 1153 13.12 34.89 7.23
N PHE A 1154 12.35 35.05 6.16
CA PHE A 1154 12.78 34.66 4.81
C PHE A 1154 13.00 35.85 3.86
N THR A 1155 12.50 37.05 4.22
CA THR A 1155 12.53 38.27 3.36
C THR A 1155 13.71 39.22 3.65
N ARG A 1156 14.51 39.00 4.71
CA ARG A 1156 15.69 39.85 5.00
C ARG A 1156 16.89 39.58 4.08
N ARG A 1157 16.82 40.11 2.84
CA ARG A 1157 17.97 40.53 1.98
C ARG A 1157 17.54 41.61 0.98
N LEU A 1158 17.10 42.76 1.46
CA LEU A 1158 17.06 44.02 0.69
C LEU A 1158 17.49 45.18 1.59
N CYS A 1159 18.70 45.13 2.15
CA CYS A 1159 19.41 46.29 2.71
C CYS A 1159 20.84 45.90 3.13
N ARG A 1160 21.76 45.91 2.16
CA ARG A 1160 23.07 46.59 2.17
C ARG A 1160 23.93 46.12 1.01
#